data_AF-A6G3W5-F1
#
_entry.id   AF-A6G3W5-F1
#
_cell.length_a   1.000
_cell.length_b   1.000
_cell.length_c   1.000
_cell.angle_alpha   90.00
_cell.angle_beta   90.00
_cell.angle_gamma   90.00
#
_symmetry.space_group_name_H-M   'P 1'
#
loop_
_entity.id
_entity.type
_entity.pdbx_description
1 polymer ?
#
loop_
_entity_poly.entity_id
_entity_poly.type
_entity_poly.pdbx_seq_one_letter_code
_entity_poly.pdbx_strand_id
1 'polypeptide(L)'
;MRLPSRPQAHWTYCTNIHPGERWAEVRRAVLERVPAVRGALGRSSEPFGVGLRLSARAAAELLADPAALPAFARELAERGLYVFTINGFPYGPFHGRAVKQAVYRPDWREPARARYTAQLAAILGALLPPGVEGSISTVPGGFRPETRGAQARAEVVAGLLSAAADLWRRRQAGGPHITLALEPEPSCMFETTAELVAFLRDELRAPTARARFAAMTGLSRAAAGEALRAHVGVCFDACHAAVEFEDPRASIRAIADAGLRLAKVQISAALVLDPVDDAAVEALEAFADPVYLHQVVARDRDDQLHRFLDIHDAVRSRAAGEHAPAQWRAHVHVPIFEAGFGPLGSTAASLPEVIDCALERGGCRHFEVETYTWEVLPPRLRAQPLDQSIARGARARPRPRPAPHPLPEHRPRRSPHAMKLSTASKLGRVSNLPTVWSNVLAGYVLAGGQLAPRPLVLLGLMGSAFYIGGMFLNDVFDVEYDLRERPERPIPAGEVERDEVLRWAAALIAGGLWLAWQLGLAVLLAALATVAFIVLYNRNHKGNPAAPVLMAMCRVGLYACAGAAAGTATDPGSIGALGLGALVLAGYVLGLTYAARYEDSSALVRVGPLVGVAGPLAVYGSVFLQGPLGVALVVGFGLWLARALRLVRGQRPGSIRSGVIALIAGIAWVDALALASVAGTGVGLPMALGALAAFMATLALQRLVSGT
;
A
#
# COMPACT_ATOMS: atom_id res chain seq x y z
N MET A 1 19.91 6.33 -3.49
CA MET A 1 19.39 6.93 -2.26
C MET A 1 20.12 6.30 -1.07
N ARG A 2 20.73 7.10 -0.19
CA ARG A 2 21.23 6.60 1.12
C ARG A 2 20.17 6.91 2.17
N LEU A 3 19.78 5.95 3.01
CA LEU A 3 18.84 6.22 4.09
C LEU A 3 19.59 6.89 5.25
N PRO A 4 19.10 8.03 5.79
CA PRO A 4 19.74 8.69 6.93
C PRO A 4 19.91 7.77 8.16
N SER A 5 19.02 6.78 8.31
CA SER A 5 19.06 5.79 9.39
C SER A 5 20.02 4.61 9.16
N ARG A 6 20.47 4.38 7.92
CA ARG A 6 21.40 3.29 7.54
C ARG A 6 22.35 3.79 6.43
N PRO A 7 23.34 4.65 6.75
CA PRO A 7 24.15 5.37 5.76
C PRO A 7 25.06 4.48 4.90
N GLN A 8 25.25 3.21 5.29
CA GLN A 8 26.06 2.23 4.57
C GLN A 8 25.27 1.43 3.50
N ALA A 9 23.94 1.54 3.44
CA ALA A 9 23.12 0.85 2.45
C ALA A 9 22.74 1.77 1.28
N HIS A 10 22.83 1.23 0.07
CA HIS A 10 22.53 1.87 -1.20
C HIS A 10 21.18 1.37 -1.71
N TRP A 11 20.26 2.32 -1.94
CA TRP A 11 18.91 2.07 -2.41
C TRP A 11 18.68 2.67 -3.79
N THR A 12 17.96 1.99 -4.66
CA THR A 12 17.57 2.51 -5.96
C THR A 12 16.33 1.79 -6.49
N TYR A 13 15.91 2.14 -7.70
CA TYR A 13 15.03 1.34 -8.53
C TYR A 13 15.79 0.96 -9.80
N CYS A 14 15.44 -0.18 -10.39
CA CYS A 14 16.06 -0.63 -11.62
C CYS A 14 15.54 0.18 -12.82
N THR A 15 16.44 0.70 -13.63
CA THR A 15 16.08 1.45 -14.85
C THR A 15 15.54 0.54 -15.96
N ASN A 16 15.46 -0.78 -15.74
CA ASN A 16 14.82 -1.71 -16.67
C ASN A 16 13.34 -1.36 -16.91
N ILE A 17 12.67 -0.69 -15.96
CA ILE A 17 11.30 -0.19 -16.13
C ILE A 17 11.15 0.84 -17.26
N HIS A 18 12.26 1.45 -17.71
CA HIS A 18 12.27 2.39 -18.81
C HIS A 18 12.71 1.68 -20.09
N PRO A 19 11.86 1.58 -21.12
CA PRO A 19 12.23 0.92 -22.36
C PRO A 19 13.44 1.56 -23.03
N GLY A 20 14.40 0.73 -23.46
CA GLY A 20 15.58 1.18 -24.19
C GLY A 20 16.54 0.03 -24.47
N GLU A 21 16.91 -0.16 -25.74
CA GLU A 21 17.83 -1.21 -26.18
C GLU A 21 19.14 -0.67 -26.74
N ARG A 22 19.16 0.60 -27.14
CA ARG A 22 20.35 1.32 -27.61
C ARG A 22 20.89 2.25 -26.54
N TRP A 23 22.19 2.55 -26.62
CA TRP A 23 22.85 3.43 -25.67
C TRP A 23 22.16 4.80 -25.57
N ALA A 24 21.82 5.41 -26.71
CA ALA A 24 21.16 6.72 -26.74
C ALA A 24 19.80 6.72 -26.00
N GLU A 25 19.04 5.62 -26.11
CA GLU A 25 17.75 5.46 -25.45
C GLU A 25 17.93 5.30 -23.94
N VAL A 26 18.85 4.44 -23.52
CA VAL A 26 19.17 4.22 -22.10
C VAL A 26 19.70 5.51 -21.46
N ARG A 27 20.65 6.19 -22.10
CA ARG A 27 21.21 7.45 -21.60
C ARG A 27 20.11 8.49 -21.39
N ARG A 28 19.24 8.68 -22.39
CA ARG A 28 18.11 9.61 -22.30
C ARG A 28 17.18 9.25 -21.15
N ALA A 29 16.76 7.98 -21.05
CA ALA A 29 15.89 7.50 -19.99
C ALA A 29 16.49 7.76 -18.60
N VAL A 30 17.78 7.45 -18.41
CA VAL A 30 18.47 7.70 -17.13
C VAL A 30 18.50 9.20 -16.81
N LEU A 31 18.95 10.03 -17.74
CA LEU A 31 19.16 11.46 -17.50
C LEU A 31 17.87 12.28 -17.37
N GLU A 32 16.74 11.79 -17.88
CA GLU A 32 15.43 12.45 -17.78
C GLU A 32 14.57 11.86 -16.65
N ARG A 33 14.46 10.54 -16.56
CA ARG A 33 13.50 9.87 -15.68
C ARG A 33 14.01 9.71 -14.25
N VAL A 34 15.30 9.46 -14.05
CA VAL A 34 15.86 9.33 -12.70
C VAL A 34 15.76 10.64 -11.91
N PRO A 35 16.10 11.81 -12.47
CA PRO A 35 15.86 13.08 -11.78
C PRO A 35 14.39 13.35 -11.47
N ALA A 36 13.47 12.98 -12.38
CA ALA A 36 12.03 13.12 -12.15
C ALA A 36 11.56 12.26 -10.95
N VAL A 37 11.95 10.98 -10.90
CA VAL A 37 11.66 10.09 -9.76
C VAL A 37 12.25 10.67 -8.47
N ARG A 38 13.52 11.13 -8.49
CA ARG A 38 14.15 11.74 -7.32
C ARG A 38 13.39 12.99 -6.85
N GLY A 39 12.93 13.83 -7.78
CA GLY A 39 12.11 15.01 -7.48
C GLY A 39 10.77 14.63 -6.86
N ALA A 40 10.09 13.63 -7.43
CA ALA A 40 8.85 13.07 -6.91
C ALA A 40 9.03 12.41 -5.53
N LEU A 41 10.25 12.06 -5.11
CA LEU A 41 10.58 11.62 -3.75
C LEU A 41 10.84 12.76 -2.76
N GLY A 42 10.89 14.01 -3.22
CA GLY A 42 11.24 15.17 -2.40
C GLY A 42 12.73 15.22 -2.02
N ARG A 43 13.60 14.55 -2.79
CA ARG A 43 15.03 14.40 -2.49
C ARG A 43 15.94 15.02 -3.54
N SER A 44 15.49 16.11 -4.17
CA SER A 44 16.17 16.74 -5.32
C SER A 44 17.60 17.20 -5.04
N SER A 45 17.92 17.52 -3.77
CA SER A 45 19.23 18.00 -3.34
C SER A 45 20.17 16.89 -2.85
N GLU A 46 19.74 15.62 -2.85
CA GLU A 46 20.51 14.51 -2.29
C GLU A 46 21.13 13.61 -3.38
N PRO A 47 22.30 13.00 -3.11
CA PRO A 47 22.87 11.97 -3.98
C PRO A 47 21.92 10.79 -4.18
N PHE A 48 21.68 10.44 -5.44
CA PHE A 48 20.71 9.41 -5.79
C PHE A 48 21.33 8.30 -6.64
N GLY A 49 21.48 7.14 -5.99
CA GLY A 49 21.91 5.90 -6.62
C GLY A 49 20.99 5.47 -7.76
N VAL A 50 21.59 4.94 -8.83
CA VAL A 50 20.94 4.45 -10.06
C VAL A 50 21.23 2.96 -10.20
N GLY A 51 20.16 2.17 -10.30
CA GLY A 51 20.19 0.75 -10.65
C GLY A 51 20.17 0.61 -12.16
N LEU A 52 21.34 0.56 -12.79
CA LEU A 52 21.43 0.68 -14.24
C LEU A 52 21.08 -0.64 -14.92
N ARG A 53 20.14 -0.64 -15.85
CA ARG A 53 19.96 -1.73 -16.81
C ARG A 53 20.56 -1.32 -18.15
N LEU A 54 21.40 -2.20 -18.71
CA LEU A 54 21.92 -2.09 -20.07
C LEU A 54 21.53 -3.37 -20.82
N SER A 55 21.34 -3.27 -22.13
CA SER A 55 21.38 -4.45 -23.01
C SER A 55 22.83 -4.68 -23.46
N ALA A 56 23.12 -5.85 -24.03
CA ALA A 56 24.42 -6.13 -24.64
C ALA A 56 24.76 -5.13 -25.76
N ARG A 57 23.74 -4.68 -26.50
CA ARG A 57 23.88 -3.66 -27.53
C ARG A 57 24.24 -2.31 -26.94
N ALA A 58 23.49 -1.84 -25.93
CA ALA A 58 23.77 -0.56 -25.28
C ALA A 58 25.15 -0.54 -24.60
N ALA A 59 25.56 -1.64 -23.97
CA ALA A 59 26.89 -1.78 -23.38
C ALA A 59 28.00 -1.70 -24.43
N ALA A 60 27.83 -2.38 -25.57
CA ALA A 60 28.78 -2.33 -26.67
C ALA A 60 28.86 -0.93 -27.31
N GLU A 61 27.71 -0.29 -27.58
CA GLU A 61 27.64 1.07 -28.15
C GLU A 61 28.31 2.10 -27.22
N LEU A 62 28.09 2.02 -25.90
CA LEU A 62 28.72 2.90 -24.92
C LEU A 62 30.25 2.73 -24.88
N LEU A 63 30.75 1.51 -25.00
CA LEU A 63 32.19 1.22 -24.98
C LEU A 63 32.89 1.45 -26.32
N ALA A 64 32.14 1.57 -27.42
CA ALA A 64 32.69 1.81 -28.75
C ALA A 64 33.23 3.23 -28.91
N ASP A 65 32.66 4.22 -28.21
CA ASP A 65 33.15 5.59 -28.15
C ASP A 65 33.92 5.82 -26.83
N PRO A 66 35.26 6.00 -26.86
CA PRO A 66 36.06 6.25 -25.67
C PRO A 66 35.65 7.49 -24.87
N ALA A 67 34.98 8.46 -25.50
CA ALA A 67 34.52 9.68 -24.86
C ALA A 67 33.14 9.52 -24.18
N ALA A 68 32.33 8.55 -24.60
CA ALA A 68 30.94 8.41 -24.16
C ALA A 68 30.82 8.04 -22.67
N LEU A 69 31.60 7.08 -22.19
CA LEU A 69 31.54 6.65 -20.79
C LEU A 69 32.04 7.73 -19.81
N PRO A 70 33.18 8.42 -20.04
CA PRO A 70 33.57 9.59 -19.24
C PRO A 70 32.56 10.73 -19.30
N ALA A 71 31.96 11.00 -20.47
CA ALA A 71 30.91 12.02 -20.59
C ALA A 71 29.68 11.67 -19.75
N PHE A 72 29.23 10.42 -19.82
CA PHE A 72 28.10 9.95 -19.02
C PHE A 72 28.39 10.00 -17.51
N ALA A 73 29.61 9.65 -17.09
CA ALA A 73 30.02 9.77 -15.69
C ALA A 73 29.91 11.23 -15.19
N ARG A 74 30.34 12.20 -15.99
CA ARG A 74 30.19 13.64 -15.67
C ARG A 74 28.72 14.05 -15.59
N GLU A 75 27.90 13.63 -16.55
CA GLU A 75 26.46 13.97 -16.60
C GLU A 75 25.69 13.42 -15.40
N LEU A 76 26.04 12.22 -14.95
CA LEU A 76 25.51 11.65 -13.71
C LEU A 76 25.95 12.49 -12.49
N ALA A 77 27.24 12.82 -12.39
CA ALA A 77 27.79 13.59 -11.28
C ALA A 77 27.20 15.01 -11.18
N GLU A 78 27.08 15.73 -12.30
CA GLU A 78 26.44 17.05 -12.39
C GLU A 78 24.99 17.04 -11.90
N ARG A 79 24.32 15.88 -12.02
CA ARG A 79 22.94 15.68 -11.54
C ARG A 79 22.89 15.13 -10.13
N GLY A 80 24.01 14.87 -9.47
CA GLY A 80 24.07 14.21 -8.17
C GLY A 80 23.56 12.76 -8.22
N LEU A 81 23.78 12.06 -9.35
CA LEU A 81 23.46 10.65 -9.55
C LEU A 81 24.73 9.81 -9.46
N TYR A 82 24.63 8.57 -8.98
CA TYR A 82 25.76 7.63 -8.95
C TYR A 82 25.29 6.20 -9.25
N VAL A 83 26.12 5.38 -9.88
CA VAL A 83 25.80 3.96 -10.14
C VAL A 83 26.53 3.09 -9.13
N PHE A 84 25.86 2.09 -8.58
CA PHE A 84 26.47 1.09 -7.67
C PHE A 84 26.09 -0.35 -8.01
N THR A 85 25.13 -0.54 -8.90
CA THR A 85 24.69 -1.85 -9.36
C THR A 85 24.24 -1.78 -10.81
N ILE A 86 24.43 -2.89 -11.53
CA ILE A 86 23.87 -3.09 -12.87
C ILE A 86 22.99 -4.33 -12.86
N ASN A 87 21.79 -4.23 -13.44
CA ASN A 87 21.02 -5.40 -13.82
C ASN A 87 21.54 -5.93 -15.16
N GLY A 88 22.22 -7.08 -15.11
CA GLY A 88 22.76 -7.80 -16.28
C GLY A 88 21.75 -8.70 -16.98
N PHE A 89 20.46 -8.52 -16.68
CA PHE A 89 19.33 -9.19 -17.29
C PHE A 89 18.29 -8.16 -17.77
N PRO A 90 17.68 -8.36 -18.95
CA PRO A 90 18.06 -9.37 -19.97
C PRO A 90 19.20 -8.89 -20.87
N TYR A 91 19.76 -9.84 -21.63
CA TYR A 91 20.85 -9.59 -22.58
C TYR A 91 20.43 -8.74 -23.77
N GLY A 92 19.25 -9.01 -24.33
CA GLY A 92 18.73 -8.38 -25.55
C GLY A 92 17.40 -7.65 -25.34
N PRO A 93 16.57 -7.53 -26.40
CA PRO A 93 15.26 -6.90 -26.32
C PRO A 93 14.41 -7.45 -25.18
N PHE A 94 13.97 -6.56 -24.29
CA PHE A 94 13.04 -6.92 -23.20
C PHE A 94 11.62 -6.35 -23.36
N HIS A 95 11.48 -5.28 -24.16
CA HIS A 95 10.22 -4.58 -24.34
C HIS A 95 9.80 -4.67 -25.81
N GLY A 96 8.49 -4.75 -26.06
CA GLY A 96 7.91 -4.64 -27.40
C GLY A 96 8.07 -5.85 -28.32
N ARG A 97 8.52 -7.01 -27.83
CA ARG A 97 8.58 -8.28 -28.59
C ARG A 97 8.43 -9.48 -27.67
N ALA A 98 7.75 -10.54 -28.12
CA ALA A 98 7.70 -11.83 -27.44
C ALA A 98 9.11 -12.36 -27.09
N VAL A 99 9.40 -12.52 -25.80
CA VAL A 99 10.69 -13.07 -25.33
C VAL A 99 10.50 -14.42 -24.65
N LYS A 100 9.51 -14.54 -23.74
CA LYS A 100 9.21 -15.79 -23.01
C LYS A 100 10.50 -16.48 -22.51
N GLN A 101 10.66 -17.79 -22.69
CA GLN A 101 11.87 -18.51 -22.25
C GLN A 101 13.17 -18.08 -22.96
N ALA A 102 13.10 -17.41 -24.12
CA ALA A 102 14.30 -16.93 -24.80
C ALA A 102 15.00 -15.80 -24.02
N VAL A 103 14.36 -15.24 -22.99
CA VAL A 103 14.92 -14.16 -22.16
C VAL A 103 16.19 -14.60 -21.42
N TYR A 104 16.32 -15.90 -21.14
CA TYR A 104 17.50 -16.48 -20.50
C TYR A 104 18.69 -16.64 -21.45
N ARG A 105 18.48 -16.47 -22.76
CA ARG A 105 19.53 -16.59 -23.78
C ARG A 105 20.21 -15.25 -24.05
N PRO A 106 21.53 -15.25 -24.33
CA PRO A 106 22.48 -16.34 -24.10
C PRO A 106 22.61 -16.66 -22.61
N ASP A 107 22.76 -17.93 -22.28
CA ASP A 107 23.02 -18.36 -20.90
C ASP A 107 24.52 -18.56 -20.64
N TRP A 108 24.90 -19.10 -19.48
CA TRP A 108 26.32 -19.21 -19.09
C TRP A 108 27.14 -20.24 -19.87
N ARG A 109 26.50 -21.08 -20.70
CA ARG A 109 27.20 -21.97 -21.64
C ARG A 109 27.73 -21.22 -22.84
N GLU A 110 27.12 -20.08 -23.17
CA GLU A 110 27.43 -19.31 -24.36
C GLU A 110 28.47 -18.22 -24.06
N PRO A 111 29.60 -18.15 -24.80
CA PRO A 111 30.65 -17.15 -24.57
C PRO A 111 30.16 -15.70 -24.63
N ALA A 112 29.05 -15.44 -25.33
CA ALA A 112 28.43 -14.13 -25.40
C ALA A 112 28.00 -13.60 -24.02
N ARG A 113 27.53 -14.45 -23.10
CA ARG A 113 27.15 -14.06 -21.74
C ARG A 113 28.34 -13.56 -20.92
N ALA A 114 29.47 -14.27 -21.00
CA ALA A 114 30.70 -13.86 -20.32
C ALA A 114 31.26 -12.54 -20.88
N ARG A 115 31.28 -12.37 -22.21
CA ARG A 115 31.70 -11.11 -22.85
C ARG A 115 30.83 -9.93 -22.44
N TYR A 116 29.52 -10.12 -22.45
CA TYR A 116 28.57 -9.10 -22.02
C TYR A 116 28.78 -8.71 -20.56
N THR A 117 28.93 -9.69 -19.66
CA THR A 117 29.23 -9.44 -18.25
C THR A 117 30.53 -8.65 -18.06
N ALA A 118 31.58 -8.94 -18.85
CA ALA A 118 32.84 -8.20 -18.82
C ALA A 118 32.67 -6.74 -19.28
N GLN A 119 31.81 -6.47 -20.26
CA GLN A 119 31.45 -5.10 -20.68
C GLN A 119 30.75 -4.35 -19.54
N LEU A 120 29.77 -4.99 -18.88
CA LEU A 120 29.09 -4.41 -17.73
C LEU A 120 30.07 -4.12 -16.58
N ALA A 121 31.01 -5.02 -16.31
CA ALA A 121 32.03 -4.82 -15.29
C ALA A 121 32.98 -3.65 -15.62
N ALA A 122 33.33 -3.46 -16.89
CA ALA A 122 34.11 -2.30 -17.33
C ALA A 122 33.35 -0.99 -17.09
N ILE A 123 32.08 -0.94 -17.48
CA ILE A 123 31.20 0.22 -17.33
C ILE A 123 30.99 0.53 -15.83
N LEU A 124 30.58 -0.47 -15.03
CA LEU A 124 30.36 -0.30 -13.60
C LEU A 124 31.65 0.13 -12.90
N GLY A 125 32.80 -0.45 -13.26
CA GLY A 125 34.09 -0.09 -12.70
C GLY A 125 34.45 1.39 -12.89
N ALA A 126 34.07 1.98 -14.02
CA ALA A 126 34.30 3.41 -14.30
C ALA A 126 33.26 4.34 -13.64
N LEU A 127 32.06 3.85 -13.34
CA LEU A 127 30.96 4.65 -12.79
C LEU A 127 30.85 4.55 -11.25
N LEU A 128 31.50 3.57 -10.63
CA LEU A 128 31.45 3.36 -9.19
C LEU A 128 32.10 4.52 -8.43
N PRO A 129 31.43 5.05 -7.39
CA PRO A 129 32.08 6.00 -6.49
C PRO A 129 33.26 5.37 -5.75
N PRO A 130 34.31 6.15 -5.41
CA PRO A 130 35.42 5.66 -4.60
C PRO A 130 34.95 5.00 -3.30
N GLY A 131 35.51 3.82 -2.99
CA GLY A 131 35.20 3.07 -1.77
C GLY A 131 33.83 2.36 -1.75
N VAL A 132 33.06 2.42 -2.84
CA VAL A 132 31.80 1.68 -2.98
C VAL A 132 32.05 0.40 -3.77
N GLU A 133 31.56 -0.72 -3.24
CA GLU A 133 31.57 -2.01 -3.96
C GLU A 133 30.45 -2.04 -5.00
N GLY A 134 30.62 -2.83 -6.06
CA GLY A 134 29.64 -2.98 -7.14
C GLY A 134 28.96 -4.34 -7.15
N SER A 135 27.73 -4.41 -7.66
CA SER A 135 27.06 -5.68 -7.99
C SER A 135 26.55 -5.72 -9.42
N ILE A 136 26.60 -6.89 -10.04
CA ILE A 136 25.98 -7.18 -11.34
C ILE A 136 25.04 -8.36 -11.14
N SER A 137 23.71 -8.18 -11.20
CA SER A 137 22.78 -9.31 -11.20
C SER A 137 22.77 -10.02 -12.55
N THR A 138 22.52 -11.33 -12.53
CA THR A 138 22.56 -12.16 -13.75
C THR A 138 21.67 -13.39 -13.62
N VAL A 139 21.39 -14.01 -14.77
CA VAL A 139 20.53 -15.19 -14.91
C VAL A 139 20.96 -16.38 -14.04
N PRO A 140 20.02 -17.26 -13.64
CA PRO A 140 20.23 -18.46 -12.82
C PRO A 140 20.99 -19.60 -13.52
N GLY A 141 22.13 -19.34 -14.15
CA GLY A 141 22.84 -20.35 -14.95
C GLY A 141 22.22 -20.53 -16.35
N GLY A 142 20.92 -20.81 -16.43
CA GLY A 142 20.12 -20.90 -17.65
C GLY A 142 18.73 -21.52 -17.42
N PHE A 143 17.96 -21.72 -18.48
CA PHE A 143 16.62 -22.32 -18.41
C PHE A 143 16.71 -23.82 -18.08
N ARG A 144 15.87 -24.32 -17.15
CA ARG A 144 16.03 -25.67 -16.56
C ARG A 144 16.07 -26.80 -17.59
N PRO A 145 15.14 -26.91 -18.56
CA PRO A 145 15.14 -28.01 -19.53
C PRO A 145 16.46 -28.17 -20.29
N GLU A 146 17.20 -27.07 -20.46
CA GLU A 146 18.44 -27.05 -21.23
C GLU A 146 19.70 -27.20 -20.37
N THR A 147 19.57 -27.09 -19.05
CA THR A 147 20.68 -27.04 -18.08
C THR A 147 20.68 -28.20 -17.07
N ARG A 148 19.77 -29.16 -17.22
CA ARG A 148 19.68 -30.36 -16.35
C ARG A 148 20.90 -31.29 -16.44
N GLY A 149 21.49 -31.45 -17.62
CA GLY A 149 22.57 -32.42 -17.85
C GLY A 149 23.90 -32.01 -17.23
N ALA A 150 24.67 -32.98 -16.72
CA ALA A 150 25.96 -32.72 -16.08
C ALA A 150 26.94 -31.93 -16.98
N GLN A 151 26.95 -32.20 -18.29
CA GLN A 151 27.75 -31.44 -19.25
C GLN A 151 27.34 -29.97 -19.30
N ALA A 152 26.04 -29.68 -19.42
CA ALA A 152 25.52 -28.32 -19.47
C ALA A 152 25.84 -27.56 -18.18
N ARG A 153 25.74 -28.20 -17.01
CA ARG A 153 26.14 -27.61 -15.72
C ARG A 153 27.65 -27.31 -15.66
N ALA A 154 28.48 -28.20 -16.18
CA ALA A 154 29.93 -27.98 -16.26
C ALA A 154 30.31 -26.81 -17.18
N GLU A 155 29.58 -26.62 -18.28
CA GLU A 155 29.71 -25.48 -19.18
C GLU A 155 29.29 -24.17 -18.49
N VAL A 156 28.18 -24.18 -17.73
CA VAL A 156 27.76 -23.04 -16.89
C VAL A 156 28.85 -22.67 -15.87
N VAL A 157 29.41 -23.65 -15.16
CA VAL A 157 30.54 -23.44 -14.23
C VAL A 157 31.72 -22.81 -14.97
N ALA A 158 32.08 -23.31 -16.16
CA ALA A 158 33.17 -22.74 -16.96
C ALA A 158 32.96 -21.26 -17.30
N GLY A 159 31.75 -20.89 -17.73
CA GLY A 159 31.39 -19.50 -18.02
C GLY A 159 31.48 -18.59 -16.80
N LEU A 160 30.95 -19.06 -15.65
CA LEU A 160 31.00 -18.32 -14.38
C LEU A 160 32.43 -18.12 -13.87
N LEU A 161 33.28 -19.15 -13.95
CA LEU A 161 34.70 -19.04 -13.59
C LEU A 161 35.44 -18.02 -14.47
N SER A 162 35.11 -17.97 -15.77
CA SER A 162 35.66 -16.98 -16.69
C SER A 162 35.29 -15.55 -16.31
N ALA A 163 34.01 -15.30 -15.99
CA ALA A 163 33.56 -14.00 -15.52
C ALA A 163 34.20 -13.61 -14.18
N ALA A 164 34.25 -14.54 -13.22
CA ALA A 164 34.91 -14.29 -11.94
C ALA A 164 36.40 -13.97 -12.09
N ALA A 165 37.10 -14.61 -13.04
CA ALA A 165 38.52 -14.38 -13.28
C ALA A 165 38.75 -13.00 -13.89
N ASP A 166 37.82 -12.53 -14.75
CA ASP A 166 37.85 -11.17 -15.27
C ASP A 166 37.64 -10.12 -14.18
N LEU A 167 36.67 -10.31 -13.30
CA LEU A 167 36.42 -9.42 -12.15
C LEU A 167 37.62 -9.36 -11.21
N TRP A 168 38.25 -10.50 -10.94
CA TRP A 168 39.46 -10.56 -10.14
C TRP A 168 40.62 -9.80 -10.81
N ARG A 169 40.89 -10.03 -12.10
CA ARG A 169 41.95 -9.32 -12.85
C ARG A 169 41.75 -7.81 -12.83
N ARG A 170 40.50 -7.33 -12.98
CA ARG A 170 40.17 -5.90 -12.88
C ARG A 170 40.48 -5.33 -11.51
N ARG A 171 40.14 -6.07 -10.44
CA ARG A 171 40.46 -5.65 -9.07
C ARG A 171 41.97 -5.55 -8.86
N GLN A 172 42.74 -6.52 -9.36
CA GLN A 172 44.20 -6.50 -9.28
C GLN A 172 44.83 -5.36 -10.07
N ALA A 173 44.20 -4.95 -11.18
CA ALA A 173 44.60 -3.79 -11.97
C ALA A 173 44.22 -2.43 -11.32
N GLY A 174 43.80 -2.42 -10.05
CA GLY A 174 43.42 -1.22 -9.32
C GLY A 174 41.94 -0.84 -9.43
N GLY A 175 41.13 -1.63 -10.13
CA GLY A 175 39.67 -1.43 -10.22
C GLY A 175 38.94 -1.66 -8.89
N PRO A 176 37.66 -1.26 -8.80
CA PRO A 176 36.85 -1.48 -7.62
C PRO A 176 36.49 -2.96 -7.45
N HIS A 177 36.03 -3.32 -6.26
CA HIS A 177 35.49 -4.66 -6.01
C HIS A 177 34.08 -4.77 -6.61
N ILE A 178 33.87 -5.75 -7.49
CA ILE A 178 32.58 -6.04 -8.11
C ILE A 178 32.23 -7.52 -7.88
N THR A 179 31.00 -7.79 -7.43
CA THR A 179 30.46 -9.14 -7.27
C THR A 179 29.44 -9.43 -8.38
N LEU A 180 29.60 -10.55 -9.07
CA LEU A 180 28.57 -11.15 -9.92
C LEU A 180 27.54 -11.85 -9.03
N ALA A 181 26.29 -11.41 -9.07
CA ALA A 181 25.22 -11.85 -8.20
C ALA A 181 24.26 -12.76 -8.97
N LEU A 182 24.30 -14.07 -8.68
CA LEU A 182 23.42 -15.06 -9.30
C LEU A 182 22.01 -14.97 -8.70
N GLU A 183 21.00 -14.87 -9.54
CA GLU A 183 19.60 -14.69 -9.16
C GLU A 183 18.83 -15.99 -9.40
N PRO A 184 18.40 -16.74 -8.38
CA PRO A 184 17.47 -17.86 -8.55
C PRO A 184 16.16 -17.40 -9.16
N GLU A 185 15.57 -18.21 -10.04
CA GLU A 185 14.32 -17.86 -10.72
C GLU A 185 13.49 -19.13 -11.03
N PRO A 186 12.15 -19.06 -10.89
CA PRO A 186 11.25 -20.18 -11.21
C PRO A 186 11.53 -20.79 -12.59
N SER A 187 11.53 -22.13 -12.67
CA SER A 187 11.79 -22.89 -13.91
C SER A 187 13.20 -22.78 -14.51
N CYS A 188 14.18 -22.27 -13.77
CA CYS A 188 15.58 -22.22 -14.18
C CYS A 188 16.46 -23.25 -13.47
N MET A 189 17.75 -23.32 -13.85
CA MET A 189 18.72 -24.33 -13.36
C MET A 189 18.74 -24.44 -11.83
N PHE A 190 18.60 -23.31 -11.15
CA PHE A 190 18.28 -23.23 -9.73
C PHE A 190 17.11 -22.26 -9.56
N GLU A 191 16.00 -22.81 -9.09
CA GLU A 191 14.76 -22.05 -8.84
C GLU A 191 14.64 -21.65 -7.37
N THR A 192 15.19 -22.48 -6.48
CA THR A 192 15.18 -22.21 -5.03
C THR A 192 16.54 -21.79 -4.49
N THR A 193 16.54 -21.14 -3.34
CA THR A 193 17.77 -20.83 -2.58
C THR A 193 18.57 -22.08 -2.25
N ALA A 194 17.91 -23.19 -1.91
CA ALA A 194 18.57 -24.44 -1.58
C ALA A 194 19.35 -25.02 -2.77
N GLU A 195 18.75 -25.01 -3.97
CA GLU A 195 19.42 -25.46 -5.20
C GLU A 195 20.61 -24.56 -5.56
N LEU A 196 20.48 -23.23 -5.42
CA LEU A 196 21.59 -22.29 -5.65
C LEU A 196 22.75 -22.56 -4.66
N VAL A 197 22.44 -22.72 -3.37
CA VAL A 197 23.44 -22.99 -2.33
C VAL A 197 24.18 -24.29 -2.64
N ALA A 198 23.45 -25.35 -3.01
CA ALA A 198 24.04 -26.63 -3.41
C ALA A 198 24.94 -26.46 -4.63
N PHE A 199 24.48 -25.80 -5.70
CA PHE A 199 25.29 -25.55 -6.90
C PHE A 199 26.58 -24.78 -6.59
N LEU A 200 26.49 -23.69 -5.81
CA LEU A 200 27.64 -22.89 -5.46
C LEU A 200 28.64 -23.66 -4.61
N ARG A 201 28.17 -24.48 -3.66
CA ARG A 201 29.02 -25.28 -2.77
C ARG A 201 29.67 -26.45 -3.49
N ASP A 202 28.85 -27.23 -4.20
CA ASP A 202 29.21 -28.57 -4.66
C ASP A 202 29.77 -28.59 -6.08
N GLU A 203 29.50 -27.55 -6.89
CA GLU A 203 29.97 -27.47 -8.27
C GLU A 203 30.89 -26.27 -8.48
N LEU A 204 30.42 -25.04 -8.25
CA LEU A 204 31.22 -23.84 -8.55
C LEU A 204 32.43 -23.71 -7.60
N ARG A 205 32.28 -24.13 -6.34
CA ARG A 205 33.35 -24.11 -5.33
C ARG A 205 33.96 -25.48 -5.07
N ALA A 206 33.69 -26.47 -5.93
CA ALA A 206 34.33 -27.78 -5.87
C ALA A 206 35.86 -27.67 -6.01
N PRO A 207 36.64 -28.64 -5.50
CA PRO A 207 38.10 -28.64 -5.66
C PRO A 207 38.56 -28.54 -7.11
N THR A 208 37.85 -29.17 -8.04
CA THR A 208 38.12 -29.12 -9.49
C THR A 208 37.89 -27.74 -10.08
N ALA A 209 36.76 -27.09 -9.75
CA ALA A 209 36.46 -25.73 -10.17
C ALA A 209 37.45 -24.71 -9.58
N ARG A 210 37.84 -24.85 -8.31
CA ARG A 210 38.88 -24.01 -7.68
C ARG A 210 40.24 -24.19 -8.34
N ALA A 211 40.61 -25.42 -8.72
CA ALA A 211 41.86 -25.68 -9.42
C ALA A 211 41.88 -25.03 -10.81
N ARG A 212 40.75 -25.09 -11.54
CA ARG A 212 40.58 -24.40 -12.81
C ARG A 212 40.68 -22.88 -12.64
N PHE A 213 40.00 -22.32 -11.64
CA PHE A 213 40.07 -20.89 -11.34
C PHE A 213 41.49 -20.43 -10.95
N ALA A 214 42.20 -21.23 -10.15
CA ALA A 214 43.59 -21.00 -9.79
C ALA A 214 44.49 -20.95 -11.05
N ALA A 215 44.32 -21.88 -11.99
CA ALA A 215 45.05 -21.88 -13.24
C ALA A 215 44.77 -20.63 -14.10
N MET A 216 43.52 -20.14 -14.10
CA MET A 216 43.13 -18.93 -14.84
C MET A 216 43.66 -17.63 -14.25
N THR A 217 43.96 -17.61 -12.95
CA THR A 217 44.33 -16.39 -12.20
C THR A 217 45.77 -16.38 -11.72
N GLY A 218 46.47 -17.53 -11.75
CA GLY A 218 47.81 -17.68 -11.18
C GLY A 218 47.84 -17.74 -9.65
N LEU A 219 46.68 -17.90 -8.99
CA LEU A 219 46.56 -17.95 -7.54
C LEU A 219 46.87 -19.35 -6.98
N SER A 220 47.25 -19.41 -5.69
CA SER A 220 47.21 -20.67 -4.93
C SER A 220 45.76 -21.17 -4.80
N ARG A 221 45.55 -22.47 -4.55
CA ARG A 221 44.19 -23.04 -4.39
C ARG A 221 43.39 -22.38 -3.27
N ALA A 222 44.04 -21.99 -2.18
CA ALA A 222 43.40 -21.31 -1.05
C ALA A 222 42.95 -19.89 -1.45
N ALA A 223 43.86 -19.10 -2.04
CA ALA A 223 43.59 -17.74 -2.50
C ALA A 223 42.55 -17.72 -3.65
N ALA A 224 42.59 -18.71 -4.55
CA ALA A 224 41.59 -18.93 -5.58
C ALA A 224 40.19 -19.13 -4.99
N GLY A 225 40.11 -19.91 -3.90
CA GLY A 225 38.87 -20.09 -3.16
C GLY A 225 38.33 -18.77 -2.59
N GLU A 226 39.18 -17.96 -1.97
CA GLU A 226 38.80 -16.64 -1.42
C GLU A 226 38.37 -15.65 -2.50
N ALA A 227 39.14 -15.53 -3.58
CA ALA A 227 38.84 -14.66 -4.71
C ALA A 227 37.51 -15.04 -5.38
N LEU A 228 37.24 -16.34 -5.57
CA LEU A 228 35.97 -16.80 -6.11
C LEU A 228 34.79 -16.46 -5.19
N ARG A 229 34.97 -16.59 -3.86
CA ARG A 229 33.95 -16.19 -2.86
C ARG A 229 33.66 -14.68 -2.90
N ALA A 230 34.68 -13.88 -3.18
CA ALA A 230 34.55 -12.43 -3.23
C ALA A 230 33.81 -11.96 -4.49
N HIS A 231 34.06 -12.60 -5.63
CA HIS A 231 33.54 -12.16 -6.93
C HIS A 231 32.27 -12.86 -7.41
N VAL A 232 31.83 -13.96 -6.77
CA VAL A 232 30.55 -14.61 -7.06
C VAL A 232 29.70 -14.72 -5.79
N GLY A 233 28.52 -14.11 -5.85
CA GLY A 233 27.55 -14.06 -4.78
C GLY A 233 26.13 -14.26 -5.28
N VAL A 234 25.16 -13.83 -4.48
CA VAL A 234 23.73 -14.05 -4.67
C VAL A 234 23.01 -12.72 -4.87
N CYS A 235 22.10 -12.68 -5.85
CA CYS A 235 21.01 -11.72 -5.93
C CYS A 235 19.76 -12.40 -5.38
N PHE A 236 19.24 -11.90 -4.26
CA PHE A 236 17.99 -12.43 -3.71
C PHE A 236 16.83 -11.58 -4.22
N ASP A 237 16.05 -12.13 -5.14
CA ASP A 237 14.80 -11.53 -5.59
C ASP A 237 13.63 -12.02 -4.72
N ALA A 238 12.93 -11.08 -4.09
CA ALA A 238 11.85 -11.40 -3.16
C ALA A 238 10.60 -11.96 -3.85
N CYS A 239 10.33 -11.57 -5.09
CA CYS A 239 9.24 -12.11 -5.90
C CYS A 239 9.55 -13.57 -6.27
N HIS A 240 10.74 -13.87 -6.79
CA HIS A 240 11.13 -15.23 -7.18
C HIS A 240 11.06 -16.21 -6.00
N ALA A 241 11.67 -15.85 -4.87
CA ALA A 241 11.63 -16.67 -3.66
C ALA A 241 10.19 -16.86 -3.15
N ALA A 242 9.36 -15.81 -3.24
CA ALA A 242 7.96 -15.93 -2.85
C ALA A 242 7.17 -16.84 -3.78
N VAL A 243 7.40 -16.79 -5.10
CA VAL A 243 6.76 -17.70 -6.08
C VAL A 243 7.09 -19.15 -5.75
N GLU A 244 8.32 -19.48 -5.38
CA GLU A 244 8.72 -20.82 -4.93
C GLU A 244 8.26 -21.19 -3.50
N PHE A 245 7.40 -20.38 -2.89
CA PHE A 245 6.90 -20.56 -1.51
C PHE A 245 8.00 -20.60 -0.44
N GLU A 246 9.16 -19.99 -0.69
CA GLU A 246 10.25 -19.95 0.28
C GLU A 246 9.94 -19.04 1.48
N ASP A 247 10.45 -19.41 2.66
CA ASP A 247 10.51 -18.50 3.81
C ASP A 247 11.72 -17.56 3.63
N PRO A 248 11.50 -16.25 3.44
CA PRO A 248 12.57 -15.32 3.07
C PRO A 248 13.67 -15.24 4.14
N ARG A 249 13.31 -15.38 5.43
CA ARG A 249 14.29 -15.34 6.52
C ARG A 249 15.16 -16.58 6.54
N ALA A 250 14.57 -17.75 6.32
CA ALA A 250 15.28 -19.03 6.22
C ALA A 250 16.21 -19.03 5.01
N SER A 251 15.74 -18.54 3.86
CA SER A 251 16.55 -18.45 2.63
C SER A 251 17.76 -17.53 2.82
N ILE A 252 17.57 -16.31 3.33
CA ILE A 252 18.67 -15.37 3.60
C ILE A 252 19.67 -15.95 4.63
N ARG A 253 19.17 -16.63 5.67
CA ARG A 253 20.03 -17.32 6.65
C ARG A 253 20.83 -18.45 6.00
N ALA A 254 20.20 -19.28 5.18
CA ALA A 254 20.88 -20.37 4.48
C ALA A 254 22.01 -19.85 3.57
N ILE A 255 21.81 -18.71 2.89
CA ILE A 255 22.86 -18.05 2.11
C ILE A 255 24.03 -17.63 3.02
N ALA A 256 23.72 -16.96 4.15
CA ALA A 256 24.73 -16.50 5.09
C ALA A 256 25.50 -17.66 5.76
N ASP A 257 24.79 -18.69 6.22
CA ASP A 257 25.35 -19.87 6.89
C ASP A 257 26.21 -20.70 5.93
N ALA A 258 25.90 -20.70 4.63
CA ALA A 258 26.74 -21.29 3.60
C ALA A 258 27.99 -20.46 3.25
N GLY A 259 28.22 -19.32 3.91
CA GLY A 259 29.33 -18.41 3.62
C GLY A 259 29.26 -17.84 2.19
N LEU A 260 28.04 -17.63 1.69
CA LEU A 260 27.79 -16.99 0.40
C LEU A 260 27.53 -15.50 0.61
N ARG A 261 28.05 -14.69 -0.32
CA ARG A 261 27.89 -13.25 -0.28
C ARG A 261 26.52 -12.87 -0.84
N LEU A 262 25.64 -12.31 0.00
CA LEU A 262 24.40 -11.67 -0.46
C LEU A 262 24.72 -10.29 -1.04
N ALA A 263 25.02 -10.26 -2.33
CA ALA A 263 25.56 -9.08 -3.01
C ALA A 263 24.49 -8.04 -3.32
N LYS A 264 23.26 -8.48 -3.58
CA LYS A 264 22.13 -7.63 -3.97
C LYS A 264 20.82 -8.25 -3.48
N VAL A 265 19.87 -7.41 -3.12
CA VAL A 265 18.46 -7.79 -2.92
C VAL A 265 17.59 -6.99 -3.87
N GLN A 266 16.74 -7.67 -4.62
CA GLN A 266 15.68 -7.05 -5.40
C GLN A 266 14.39 -7.03 -4.58
N ILE A 267 13.85 -5.82 -4.45
CA ILE A 267 12.61 -5.52 -3.73
C ILE A 267 11.47 -5.55 -4.74
N SER A 268 10.86 -6.73 -4.84
CA SER A 268 9.84 -7.12 -5.82
C SER A 268 8.74 -7.93 -5.12
N ALA A 269 7.54 -7.98 -5.71
CA ALA A 269 6.41 -8.72 -5.16
C ALA A 269 5.71 -9.52 -6.27
N ALA A 270 5.17 -10.66 -5.89
CA ALA A 270 4.40 -11.58 -6.72
C ALA A 270 2.89 -11.42 -6.46
N LEU A 271 2.07 -11.90 -7.39
CA LEU A 271 0.62 -12.02 -7.21
C LEU A 271 0.28 -13.30 -6.42
N VAL A 272 -0.75 -13.22 -5.58
CA VAL A 272 -1.26 -14.34 -4.77
C VAL A 272 -2.74 -14.58 -5.06
N LEU A 273 -3.14 -15.83 -5.26
CA LEU A 273 -4.54 -16.25 -5.32
C LEU A 273 -4.82 -17.14 -4.12
N ASP A 274 -5.61 -16.64 -3.17
CA ASP A 274 -6.00 -17.35 -1.94
C ASP A 274 -7.34 -16.79 -1.43
N PRO A 275 -8.48 -17.47 -1.67
CA PRO A 275 -8.60 -18.78 -2.33
C PRO A 275 -8.40 -18.72 -3.86
N VAL A 276 -8.17 -19.88 -4.48
CA VAL A 276 -8.10 -20.03 -5.96
C VAL A 276 -9.52 -20.23 -6.55
N ASP A 277 -10.29 -19.15 -6.63
CA ASP A 277 -11.64 -19.13 -7.21
C ASP A 277 -11.68 -18.59 -8.65
N ASP A 278 -12.85 -18.66 -9.30
CA ASP A 278 -12.99 -18.24 -10.71
C ASP A 278 -12.71 -16.75 -10.91
N ALA A 279 -13.08 -15.90 -9.95
CA ALA A 279 -12.83 -14.46 -10.02
C ALA A 279 -11.34 -14.13 -9.90
N ALA A 280 -10.62 -14.83 -9.03
CA ALA A 280 -9.17 -14.72 -8.89
C ALA A 280 -8.45 -15.21 -10.14
N VAL A 281 -8.88 -16.33 -10.73
CA VAL A 281 -8.31 -16.84 -11.98
C VAL A 281 -8.54 -15.87 -13.15
N GLU A 282 -9.77 -15.38 -13.34
CA GLU A 282 -10.09 -14.39 -14.38
C GLU A 282 -9.25 -13.11 -14.20
N ALA A 283 -9.07 -12.66 -12.96
CA ALA A 283 -8.23 -11.50 -12.67
C ALA A 283 -6.74 -11.75 -12.95
N LEU A 284 -6.23 -12.97 -12.72
CA LEU A 284 -4.84 -13.34 -13.03
C LEU A 284 -4.62 -13.37 -14.55
N GLU A 285 -5.57 -13.91 -15.33
CA GLU A 285 -5.48 -13.94 -16.79
C GLU A 285 -5.38 -12.54 -17.41
N ALA A 286 -5.90 -11.51 -16.75
CA ALA A 286 -5.74 -10.13 -17.19
C ALA A 286 -4.29 -9.60 -17.13
N PHE A 287 -3.38 -10.32 -16.46
CA PHE A 287 -1.94 -10.05 -16.46
C PHE A 287 -1.17 -10.91 -17.47
N ALA A 288 -1.82 -11.88 -18.11
CA ALA A 288 -1.16 -12.67 -19.14
C ALA A 288 -0.87 -11.80 -20.37
N ASP A 289 0.38 -11.81 -20.82
CA ASP A 289 0.80 -11.08 -22.00
C ASP A 289 1.74 -11.93 -22.88
N PRO A 290 1.89 -11.61 -24.18
CA PRO A 290 2.70 -12.40 -25.10
C PRO A 290 4.21 -12.14 -25.00
N VAL A 291 4.63 -11.13 -24.24
CA VAL A 291 6.02 -10.69 -24.08
C VAL A 291 6.74 -11.47 -22.99
N TYR A 292 6.21 -11.46 -21.78
CA TYR A 292 6.87 -11.96 -20.58
C TYR A 292 6.44 -13.38 -20.21
N LEU A 293 7.34 -14.13 -19.58
CA LEU A 293 7.04 -15.43 -18.98
C LEU A 293 6.49 -15.20 -17.58
N HIS A 294 5.30 -15.75 -17.29
CA HIS A 294 4.66 -15.61 -15.98
C HIS A 294 4.57 -16.96 -15.29
N GLN A 295 5.69 -17.46 -14.78
CA GLN A 295 5.72 -18.74 -14.08
C GLN A 295 4.72 -18.72 -12.91
N VAL A 296 3.96 -19.79 -12.76
CA VAL A 296 2.99 -19.95 -11.67
C VAL A 296 3.36 -21.18 -10.86
N VAL A 297 3.41 -21.04 -9.55
CA VAL A 297 3.54 -22.17 -8.62
C VAL A 297 2.25 -22.29 -7.83
N ALA A 298 1.65 -23.46 -7.88
CA ALA A 298 0.44 -23.80 -7.14
C ALA A 298 0.80 -24.69 -5.96
N ARG A 299 0.31 -24.35 -4.78
CA ARG A 299 0.35 -25.21 -3.61
C ARG A 299 -1.01 -25.85 -3.41
N ASP A 300 -1.08 -27.17 -3.42
CA ASP A 300 -2.31 -27.90 -3.16
C ASP A 300 -2.61 -28.04 -1.66
N ARG A 301 -3.69 -28.77 -1.33
CA ARG A 301 -4.14 -28.97 0.05
C ARG A 301 -3.24 -29.92 0.85
N ASP A 302 -2.39 -30.69 0.18
CA ASP A 302 -1.41 -31.60 0.77
C ASP A 302 0.00 -30.96 0.83
N ASP A 303 0.05 -29.63 0.70
CA ASP A 303 1.27 -28.81 0.65
C ASP A 303 2.26 -29.18 -0.49
N GLN A 304 1.80 -29.88 -1.54
CA GLN A 304 2.62 -30.17 -2.72
C GLN A 304 2.66 -28.98 -3.68
N LEU A 305 3.83 -28.75 -4.29
CA LEU A 305 4.07 -27.66 -5.22
C LEU A 305 4.03 -28.13 -6.67
N HIS A 306 3.15 -27.53 -7.46
CA HIS A 306 2.98 -27.76 -8.89
C HIS A 306 3.45 -26.53 -9.66
N ARG A 307 4.38 -26.71 -10.60
CA ARG A 307 5.03 -25.62 -11.33
C ARG A 307 4.53 -25.56 -12.76
N PHE A 308 4.14 -24.37 -13.18
CA PHE A 308 3.65 -24.07 -14.53
C PHE A 308 4.52 -22.99 -15.15
N LEU A 309 4.85 -23.16 -16.44
CA LEU A 309 5.73 -22.22 -17.14
C LEU A 309 5.05 -20.86 -17.37
N ASP A 310 3.74 -20.84 -17.55
CA ASP A 310 2.97 -19.61 -17.78
C ASP A 310 1.57 -19.68 -17.13
N ILE A 311 0.90 -18.53 -17.02
CA ILE A 311 -0.45 -18.40 -16.46
C ILE A 311 -1.43 -19.34 -17.19
N HIS A 312 -1.38 -19.38 -18.52
CA HIS A 312 -2.28 -20.21 -19.31
C HIS A 312 -2.11 -21.72 -19.05
N ASP A 313 -0.93 -22.16 -18.64
CA ASP A 313 -0.69 -23.57 -18.29
C ASP A 313 -1.38 -23.93 -16.96
N ALA A 314 -1.25 -23.06 -15.96
CA ALA A 314 -1.91 -23.23 -14.68
C ALA A 314 -3.44 -23.22 -14.81
N VAL A 315 -3.99 -22.28 -15.61
CA VAL A 315 -5.44 -22.18 -15.86
C VAL A 315 -5.98 -23.43 -16.55
N ARG A 316 -5.27 -23.95 -17.57
CA ARG A 316 -5.67 -25.20 -18.26
C ARG A 316 -5.66 -26.40 -17.32
N SER A 317 -4.64 -26.53 -16.48
CA SER A 317 -4.56 -27.63 -15.50
C SER A 317 -5.70 -27.58 -14.47
N ARG A 318 -6.07 -26.37 -14.00
CA ARG A 318 -7.26 -26.19 -13.14
C ARG A 318 -8.55 -26.57 -13.84
N ALA A 319 -8.75 -26.13 -15.08
CA ALA A 319 -9.95 -26.44 -15.86
C ALA A 319 -10.11 -27.94 -16.14
N ALA A 320 -8.99 -28.67 -16.28
CA ALA A 320 -8.98 -30.13 -16.42
C ALA A 320 -9.22 -30.88 -15.10
N GLY A 321 -9.26 -30.19 -13.95
CA GLY A 321 -9.44 -30.81 -12.64
C GLY A 321 -8.25 -31.65 -12.18
N GLU A 322 -7.06 -31.44 -12.77
CA GLU A 322 -5.86 -32.21 -12.45
C GLU A 322 -5.36 -31.95 -11.03
N HIS A 323 -5.59 -30.74 -10.52
CA HIS A 323 -5.14 -30.29 -9.20
C HIS A 323 -6.24 -29.49 -8.50
N ALA A 324 -6.34 -29.65 -7.17
CA ALA A 324 -7.21 -28.84 -6.30
C ALA A 324 -6.36 -27.86 -5.47
N PRO A 325 -5.84 -26.78 -6.10
CA PRO A 325 -4.89 -25.89 -5.44
C PRO A 325 -5.54 -25.14 -4.27
N ALA A 326 -4.80 -25.03 -3.16
CA ALA A 326 -5.15 -24.18 -2.04
C ALA A 326 -4.75 -22.72 -2.30
N GLN A 327 -3.58 -22.50 -2.89
CA GLN A 327 -3.04 -21.17 -3.19
C GLN A 327 -2.19 -21.17 -4.47
N TRP A 328 -2.28 -20.13 -5.29
CA TRP A 328 -1.31 -19.87 -6.38
C TRP A 328 -0.44 -18.65 -6.07
N ARG A 329 0.80 -18.69 -6.54
CA ARG A 329 1.66 -17.52 -6.63
C ARG A 329 2.19 -17.39 -8.06
N ALA A 330 2.00 -16.22 -8.65
CA ALA A 330 2.35 -15.95 -10.04
C ALA A 330 3.46 -14.91 -10.12
N HIS A 331 4.47 -15.22 -10.94
CA HIS A 331 5.60 -14.35 -11.21
C HIS A 331 5.17 -13.17 -12.09
N VAL A 332 4.72 -12.10 -11.43
CA VAL A 332 4.40 -10.81 -12.04
C VAL A 332 4.91 -9.74 -11.08
N HIS A 333 5.90 -8.94 -11.49
CA HIS A 333 6.48 -7.89 -10.64
C HIS A 333 5.51 -6.73 -10.44
N VAL A 334 4.64 -6.85 -9.46
CA VAL A 334 3.59 -5.88 -9.19
C VAL A 334 4.08 -4.71 -8.32
N PRO A 335 3.40 -3.55 -8.35
CA PRO A 335 3.72 -2.43 -7.48
C PRO A 335 3.78 -2.81 -5.99
N ILE A 336 4.95 -2.59 -5.37
CA ILE A 336 5.24 -2.98 -3.97
C ILE A 336 4.48 -2.18 -2.90
N PHE A 337 3.71 -1.18 -3.30
CA PHE A 337 2.90 -0.33 -2.40
C PHE A 337 1.42 -0.70 -2.39
N GLU A 338 0.99 -1.63 -3.25
CA GLU A 338 -0.39 -2.12 -3.29
C GLU A 338 -0.49 -3.47 -2.59
N ALA A 339 -1.46 -3.60 -1.68
CA ALA A 339 -1.68 -4.84 -0.93
C ALA A 339 -2.38 -5.94 -1.74
N GLY A 340 -3.04 -5.57 -2.85
CA GLY A 340 -3.75 -6.49 -3.73
C GLY A 340 -4.29 -5.80 -4.99
N PHE A 341 -4.76 -6.60 -5.94
CA PHE A 341 -5.15 -6.18 -7.29
C PHE A 341 -6.54 -6.70 -7.66
N GLY A 342 -7.54 -6.34 -6.85
CA GLY A 342 -8.89 -6.88 -6.94
C GLY A 342 -9.00 -8.17 -6.10
N PRO A 343 -9.40 -9.31 -6.68
CA PRO A 343 -9.42 -10.59 -5.95
C PRO A 343 -8.02 -11.19 -5.71
N LEU A 344 -6.98 -10.61 -6.32
CA LEU A 344 -5.60 -11.04 -6.16
C LEU A 344 -4.93 -10.35 -4.96
N GLY A 345 -4.22 -11.11 -4.14
CA GLY A 345 -3.29 -10.60 -3.14
C GLY A 345 -1.90 -10.27 -3.71
N SER A 346 -1.02 -9.77 -2.86
CA SER A 346 0.37 -9.44 -3.17
C SER A 346 1.31 -9.96 -2.09
N THR A 347 2.52 -10.40 -2.46
CA THR A 347 3.55 -10.81 -1.50
C THR A 347 4.33 -9.63 -0.90
N ALA A 348 4.01 -8.38 -1.26
CA ALA A 348 4.70 -7.18 -0.79
C ALA A 348 4.76 -7.04 0.75
N ALA A 349 3.83 -7.66 1.47
CA ALA A 349 3.81 -7.68 2.94
C ALA A 349 5.04 -8.35 3.58
N SER A 350 5.77 -9.22 2.86
CA SER A 350 6.98 -9.89 3.37
C SER A 350 8.26 -9.06 3.21
N LEU A 351 8.24 -8.01 2.39
CA LEU A 351 9.40 -7.18 2.06
C LEU A 351 10.11 -6.53 3.27
N PRO A 352 9.41 -6.02 4.30
CA PRO A 352 10.08 -5.53 5.50
C PRO A 352 11.02 -6.58 6.14
N GLU A 353 10.57 -7.82 6.19
CA GLU A 353 11.32 -8.91 6.82
C GLU A 353 12.51 -9.35 5.96
N VAL A 354 12.35 -9.36 4.64
CA VAL A 354 13.45 -9.56 3.68
C VAL A 354 14.54 -8.52 3.90
N ILE A 355 14.17 -7.24 3.97
CA ILE A 355 15.10 -6.12 4.12
C ILE A 355 15.85 -6.17 5.44
N ASP A 356 15.13 -6.38 6.55
CA ASP A 356 15.77 -6.44 7.86
C ASP A 356 16.70 -7.66 7.98
N CYS A 357 16.26 -8.84 7.52
CA CYS A 357 17.10 -10.03 7.53
C CYS A 357 18.34 -9.87 6.63
N ALA A 358 18.19 -9.30 5.43
CA ALA A 358 19.31 -9.06 4.52
C ALA A 358 20.34 -8.08 5.10
N LEU A 359 19.90 -7.07 5.85
CA LEU A 359 20.76 -6.08 6.49
C LEU A 359 21.48 -6.64 7.72
N GLU A 360 20.79 -7.41 8.55
CA GLU A 360 21.30 -7.90 9.83
C GLU A 360 22.09 -9.22 9.70
N ARG A 361 21.62 -10.13 8.85
CA ARG A 361 22.21 -11.48 8.69
C ARG A 361 22.95 -11.64 7.38
N GLY A 362 22.38 -11.14 6.28
CA GLY A 362 23.00 -11.26 4.96
C GLY A 362 24.18 -10.30 4.73
N GLY A 363 24.31 -9.24 5.54
CA GLY A 363 25.32 -8.19 5.35
C GLY A 363 25.13 -7.38 4.05
N CYS A 364 23.98 -7.49 3.40
CA CYS A 364 23.74 -6.87 2.11
C CYS A 364 23.66 -5.35 2.24
N ARG A 365 24.25 -4.66 1.26
CA ARG A 365 24.22 -3.19 1.18
C ARG A 365 23.50 -2.67 -0.06
N HIS A 366 23.14 -3.52 -1.03
CA HIS A 366 22.56 -3.08 -2.30
C HIS A 366 21.11 -3.53 -2.40
N PHE A 367 20.20 -2.56 -2.40
CA PHE A 367 18.75 -2.76 -2.49
C PHE A 367 18.22 -2.06 -3.73
N GLU A 368 17.56 -2.81 -4.60
CA GLU A 368 17.01 -2.31 -5.85
C GLU A 368 15.54 -2.68 -5.97
N VAL A 369 14.66 -1.68 -6.10
CA VAL A 369 13.23 -1.92 -6.39
C VAL A 369 13.08 -2.35 -7.85
N GLU A 370 12.41 -3.48 -8.07
CA GLU A 370 12.17 -4.06 -9.39
C GLU A 370 10.66 -4.14 -9.67
N THR A 371 10.17 -3.29 -10.57
CA THR A 371 8.77 -3.28 -11.04
C THR A 371 8.75 -3.08 -12.56
N TYR A 372 9.17 -4.07 -13.36
CA TYR A 372 9.34 -3.90 -14.82
C TYR A 372 8.07 -4.14 -15.65
N THR A 373 6.98 -4.63 -15.06
CA THR A 373 5.76 -4.99 -15.79
C THR A 373 4.76 -3.84 -15.92
N TRP A 374 5.21 -2.57 -15.87
CA TRP A 374 4.29 -1.41 -15.92
C TRP A 374 3.32 -1.44 -17.10
N GLU A 375 3.78 -1.86 -18.29
CA GLU A 375 2.95 -1.98 -19.50
C GLU A 375 1.91 -3.11 -19.41
N VAL A 376 2.23 -4.17 -18.66
CA VAL A 376 1.39 -5.34 -18.41
C VAL A 376 0.32 -5.05 -17.36
N LEU A 377 0.53 -4.05 -16.51
CA LEU A 377 -0.46 -3.68 -15.51
C LEU A 377 -1.79 -3.31 -16.19
N PRO A 378 -2.92 -3.91 -15.74
CA PRO A 378 -4.26 -3.53 -16.17
C PRO A 378 -4.42 -1.99 -16.23
N PRO A 379 -5.10 -1.42 -17.24
CA PRO A 379 -5.17 0.03 -17.44
C PRO A 379 -5.58 0.83 -16.19
N ARG A 380 -6.45 0.25 -15.35
CA ARG A 380 -6.89 0.80 -14.06
C ARG A 380 -5.75 1.06 -13.07
N LEU A 381 -4.65 0.31 -13.16
CA LEU A 381 -3.46 0.39 -12.31
C LEU A 381 -2.37 1.31 -12.91
N ARG A 382 -2.52 1.73 -14.18
CA ARG A 382 -1.62 2.68 -14.87
C ARG A 382 -2.05 4.15 -14.75
N ALA A 383 -2.95 4.46 -13.81
CA ALA A 383 -3.60 5.77 -13.72
C ALA A 383 -2.67 6.94 -13.35
N GLN A 384 -1.50 6.66 -12.76
CA GLN A 384 -0.50 7.69 -12.42
C GLN A 384 0.73 7.61 -13.33
N PRO A 385 1.43 8.73 -13.58
CA PRO A 385 2.71 8.72 -14.28
C PRO A 385 3.70 7.75 -13.64
N LEU A 386 4.45 7.02 -14.48
CA LEU A 386 5.39 5.96 -14.06
C LEU A 386 6.35 6.43 -12.96
N ASP A 387 6.88 7.64 -13.08
CA ASP A 387 7.79 8.25 -12.12
C ASP A 387 7.15 8.46 -10.74
N GLN A 388 5.86 8.78 -10.68
CA GLN A 388 5.12 8.91 -9.43
C GLN A 388 4.84 7.55 -8.80
N SER A 389 4.54 6.52 -9.61
CA SER A 389 4.37 5.14 -9.15
C SER A 389 5.67 4.58 -8.58
N ILE A 390 6.80 4.77 -9.27
CA ILE A 390 8.13 4.38 -8.75
C ILE A 390 8.42 5.14 -7.45
N ALA A 391 8.16 6.46 -7.41
CA ALA A 391 8.36 7.26 -6.22
C ALA A 391 7.47 6.80 -5.05
N ARG A 392 6.24 6.34 -5.32
CA ARG A 392 5.34 5.79 -4.29
C ARG A 392 5.88 4.46 -3.75
N GLY A 393 6.39 3.57 -4.60
CA GLY A 393 7.09 2.35 -4.19
C GLY A 393 8.35 2.64 -3.37
N ALA A 394 9.18 3.59 -3.81
CA ALA A 394 10.37 3.99 -3.07
C ALA A 394 10.07 4.80 -1.78
N ARG A 395 8.89 5.45 -1.68
CA ARG A 395 8.36 6.11 -0.46
C ARG A 395 7.74 5.12 0.51
N ALA A 396 7.19 4.01 0.01
CA ALA A 396 6.71 2.88 0.80
C ALA A 396 7.92 2.25 1.50
N ARG A 397 8.43 2.96 2.52
CA ARG A 397 9.40 2.40 3.45
C ARG A 397 8.70 1.24 4.12
N PRO A 398 9.27 0.03 4.09
CA PRO A 398 9.07 -0.87 5.20
C PRO A 398 9.73 -0.18 6.40
N ARG A 399 8.93 0.42 7.29
CA ARG A 399 9.47 0.84 8.58
C ARG A 399 9.91 -0.44 9.27
N PRO A 400 11.14 -0.51 9.80
CA PRO A 400 11.56 -1.66 10.57
C PRO A 400 10.55 -1.86 11.69
N ARG A 401 10.13 -3.11 11.89
CA ARG A 401 9.54 -3.50 13.18
C ARG A 401 10.52 -3.00 14.25
N PRO A 402 10.08 -2.29 15.32
CA PRO A 402 10.92 -2.25 16.51
C PRO A 402 11.23 -3.70 16.86
N ALA A 403 12.52 -3.99 17.12
CA ALA A 403 13.01 -5.34 17.36
C ALA A 403 12.04 -6.13 18.26
N PRO A 404 11.86 -7.44 18.04
CA PRO A 404 11.08 -8.25 18.97
C PRO A 404 11.67 -8.00 20.35
N HIS A 405 10.88 -7.41 21.24
CA HIS A 405 11.23 -7.38 22.65
C HIS A 405 11.60 -8.82 23.01
N PRO A 406 12.78 -9.08 23.63
CA PRO A 406 12.97 -10.36 24.29
C PRO A 406 11.74 -10.59 25.16
N LEU A 407 11.22 -11.84 25.17
CA LEU A 407 10.15 -12.27 26.07
C LEU A 407 10.35 -11.53 27.40
N PRO A 408 9.35 -10.76 27.87
CA PRO A 408 9.61 -9.77 28.89
C PRO A 408 10.12 -10.47 30.14
N GLU A 409 11.42 -10.34 30.40
CA GLU A 409 11.88 -10.30 31.79
C GLU A 409 11.04 -9.22 32.46
N HIS A 410 10.41 -9.62 33.56
CA HIS A 410 9.61 -8.80 34.46
C HIS A 410 10.17 -7.37 34.55
N ARG A 411 9.65 -6.46 33.71
CA ARG A 411 9.73 -5.03 33.96
C ARG A 411 8.44 -4.63 34.68
N PRO A 412 8.55 -3.85 35.77
CA PRO A 412 7.40 -3.54 36.61
C PRO A 412 6.36 -2.81 35.76
N ARG A 413 5.11 -3.27 35.85
CA ARG A 413 3.93 -2.60 35.28
C ARG A 413 4.04 -1.11 35.61
N ARG A 414 4.17 -0.26 34.61
CA ARG A 414 3.92 1.17 34.79
C ARG A 414 2.47 1.31 35.25
N SER A 415 2.26 2.06 36.33
CA SER A 415 0.94 2.32 36.92
C SER A 415 -0.06 2.81 35.86
N PRO A 416 -1.36 2.48 36.00
CA PRO A 416 -2.39 2.89 35.06
C PRO A 416 -2.55 4.41 35.13
N HIS A 417 -1.89 5.14 34.25
CA HIS A 417 -2.24 6.54 34.04
C HIS A 417 -3.51 6.57 33.19
N ALA A 418 -4.57 7.14 33.76
CA ALA A 418 -5.85 7.33 33.08
C ALA A 418 -5.66 8.04 31.73
N MET A 419 -6.42 7.62 30.72
CA MET A 419 -6.46 8.24 29.39
C MET A 419 -6.55 9.78 29.49
N LYS A 420 -5.59 10.47 28.88
CA LYS A 420 -5.54 11.94 28.84
C LYS A 420 -6.78 12.50 28.11
N LEU A 421 -7.31 13.62 28.59
CA LEU A 421 -8.50 14.27 27.99
C LEU A 421 -8.26 14.69 26.52
N SER A 422 -7.04 15.07 26.16
CA SER A 422 -6.65 15.37 24.77
C SER A 422 -6.75 14.15 23.86
N THR A 423 -6.38 12.98 24.37
CA THR A 423 -6.44 11.70 23.66
C THR A 423 -7.87 11.22 23.52
N ALA A 424 -8.65 11.30 24.60
CA ALA A 424 -10.09 11.04 24.59
C ALA A 424 -10.85 11.93 23.59
N SER A 425 -10.52 13.22 23.56
CA SER A 425 -11.11 14.19 22.62
C SER A 425 -10.83 13.84 21.16
N LYS A 426 -9.61 13.42 20.84
CA LYS A 426 -9.22 12.99 19.48
C LYS A 426 -9.92 11.69 19.07
N LEU A 427 -9.90 10.67 19.91
CA LEU A 427 -10.59 9.39 19.67
C LEU A 427 -12.09 9.62 19.46
N GLY A 428 -12.69 10.45 20.30
CA GLY A 428 -14.12 10.72 20.28
C GLY A 428 -14.55 11.64 19.15
N ARG A 429 -13.60 12.23 18.40
CA ARG A 429 -13.83 13.26 17.37
C ARG A 429 -14.83 14.31 17.88
N VAL A 430 -14.59 14.78 19.11
CA VAL A 430 -15.55 15.59 19.88
C VAL A 430 -15.93 16.90 19.19
N SER A 431 -15.13 17.34 18.22
CA SER A 431 -15.43 18.47 17.34
C SER A 431 -16.75 18.32 16.58
N ASN A 432 -17.24 17.09 16.39
CA ASN A 432 -18.47 16.81 15.67
C ASN A 432 -19.69 16.65 16.60
N LEU A 433 -19.54 16.74 17.92
CA LEU A 433 -20.67 16.66 18.87
C LEU A 433 -21.79 17.66 18.60
N PRO A 434 -21.55 18.90 18.13
CA PRO A 434 -22.66 19.80 17.84
C PRO A 434 -23.61 19.25 16.75
N THR A 435 -23.12 18.40 15.83
CA THR A 435 -23.97 17.70 14.84
C THR A 435 -24.91 16.67 15.49
N VAL A 436 -24.54 16.13 16.64
CA VAL A 436 -25.38 15.21 17.42
C VAL A 436 -26.47 16.01 18.15
N TRP A 437 -26.10 17.15 18.71
CA TRP A 437 -27.04 18.03 19.42
C TRP A 437 -28.06 18.63 18.48
N SER A 438 -27.66 19.02 17.26
CA SER A 438 -28.60 19.47 16.23
C SER A 438 -29.56 18.35 15.80
N ASN A 439 -29.09 17.10 15.67
CA ASN A 439 -29.97 15.98 15.33
C ASN A 439 -31.02 15.71 16.43
N VAL A 440 -30.59 15.73 17.69
CA VAL A 440 -31.49 15.58 18.85
C VAL A 440 -32.53 16.70 18.86
N LEU A 441 -32.09 17.95 18.67
CA LEU A 441 -32.98 19.10 18.66
C LEU A 441 -34.00 19.00 17.52
N ALA A 442 -33.54 18.69 16.31
CA ALA A 442 -34.40 18.53 15.14
C ALA A 442 -35.40 17.38 15.31
N GLY A 443 -34.95 16.20 15.73
CA GLY A 443 -35.84 15.06 15.97
C GLY A 443 -36.90 15.36 17.03
N TYR A 444 -36.54 16.06 18.11
CA TYR A 444 -37.48 16.38 19.19
C TYR A 444 -38.52 17.43 18.76
N VAL A 445 -38.10 18.49 18.08
CA VAL A 445 -38.99 19.58 17.64
C VAL A 445 -39.88 19.16 16.47
N LEU A 446 -39.34 18.41 15.49
CA LEU A 446 -40.14 17.89 14.37
C LEU A 446 -41.22 16.92 14.84
N ALA A 447 -40.97 16.21 15.94
CA ALA A 447 -41.94 15.36 16.60
C ALA A 447 -42.95 16.13 17.47
N GLY A 448 -42.97 17.47 17.42
CA GLY A 448 -43.90 18.29 18.21
C GLY A 448 -43.55 18.41 19.69
N GLY A 449 -42.33 18.05 20.08
CA GLY A 449 -41.89 18.11 21.48
C GLY A 449 -41.86 19.54 22.03
N GLN A 450 -42.38 19.71 23.24
CA GLN A 450 -42.30 20.99 23.95
C GLN A 450 -40.88 21.20 24.49
N LEU A 451 -40.28 22.37 24.24
CA LEU A 451 -38.91 22.71 24.64
C LEU A 451 -38.74 22.71 26.17
N ALA A 452 -38.48 21.54 26.73
CA ALA A 452 -38.19 21.33 28.14
C ALA A 452 -36.70 21.00 28.31
N PRO A 453 -36.00 21.61 29.30
CA PRO A 453 -34.57 21.38 29.48
C PRO A 453 -34.21 19.92 29.77
N ARG A 454 -35.01 19.24 30.61
CA ARG A 454 -34.72 17.87 31.05
C ARG A 454 -34.59 16.86 29.89
N PRO A 455 -35.61 16.66 29.02
CA PRO A 455 -35.50 15.68 27.93
C PRO A 455 -34.39 16.03 26.95
N LEU A 456 -34.24 17.31 26.58
CA LEU A 456 -33.21 17.76 25.64
C LEU A 456 -31.78 17.55 26.19
N VAL A 457 -31.55 17.81 27.48
CA VAL A 457 -30.24 17.57 28.11
C VAL A 457 -29.94 16.07 28.19
N LEU A 458 -30.89 15.25 28.63
CA LEU A 458 -30.68 13.80 28.73
C LEU A 458 -30.46 13.17 27.34
N LEU A 459 -31.23 13.57 26.33
CA LEU A 459 -31.02 13.13 24.95
C LEU A 459 -29.68 13.61 24.38
N GLY A 460 -29.27 14.84 24.67
CA GLY A 460 -27.98 15.40 24.27
C GLY A 460 -26.81 14.61 24.86
N LEU A 461 -26.87 14.31 26.17
CA LEU A 461 -25.89 13.48 26.86
C LEU A 461 -25.88 12.04 26.32
N MET A 462 -27.05 11.43 26.14
CA MET A 462 -27.21 10.09 25.55
C MET A 462 -26.60 10.03 24.15
N GLY A 463 -26.98 10.95 23.26
CA GLY A 463 -26.46 11.03 21.91
C GLY A 463 -24.95 11.23 21.87
N SER A 464 -24.42 12.07 22.79
CA SER A 464 -22.98 12.32 22.91
C SER A 464 -22.23 11.07 23.39
N ALA A 465 -22.81 10.31 24.32
CA ALA A 465 -22.25 9.06 24.81
C ALA A 465 -22.23 7.98 23.71
N PHE A 466 -23.32 7.84 22.94
CA PHE A 466 -23.36 6.93 21.78
C PHE A 466 -22.39 7.33 20.68
N TYR A 467 -22.26 8.63 20.39
CA TYR A 467 -21.31 9.11 19.40
C TYR A 467 -19.87 8.81 19.82
N ILE A 468 -19.45 9.26 21.00
CA ILE A 468 -18.06 9.06 21.48
C ILE A 468 -17.77 7.57 21.66
N GLY A 469 -18.70 6.81 22.26
CA GLY A 469 -18.56 5.36 22.44
C GLY A 469 -18.47 4.62 21.10
N GLY A 470 -19.26 5.02 20.11
CA GLY A 470 -19.21 4.48 18.76
C GLY A 470 -17.91 4.82 18.03
N MET A 471 -17.36 6.02 18.22
CA MET A 471 -16.05 6.41 17.66
C MET A 471 -14.89 5.68 18.35
N PHE A 472 -14.95 5.48 19.66
CA PHE A 472 -13.97 4.67 20.39
C PHE A 472 -14.01 3.22 19.91
N LEU A 473 -15.21 2.67 19.71
CA LEU A 473 -15.40 1.33 19.18
C LEU A 473 -14.85 1.23 17.75
N ASN A 474 -15.04 2.25 16.92
CA ASN A 474 -14.46 2.34 15.59
C ASN A 474 -12.94 2.20 15.63
N ASP A 475 -12.26 3.02 16.44
CA ASP A 475 -10.80 2.96 16.59
C ASP A 475 -10.33 1.61 17.19
N VAL A 476 -11.12 0.95 18.04
CA VAL A 476 -10.81 -0.39 18.60
C VAL A 476 -10.91 -1.51 17.56
N PHE A 477 -11.93 -1.48 16.69
CA PHE A 477 -12.06 -2.44 15.58
C PHE A 477 -11.08 -2.13 14.45
N ASP A 478 -10.69 -0.87 14.31
CA ASP A 478 -9.79 -0.42 13.27
C ASP A 478 -8.32 -0.49 13.65
N VAL A 479 -7.95 -0.94 14.86
CA VAL A 479 -6.54 -1.01 15.33
C VAL A 479 -5.62 -1.64 14.30
N GLU A 480 -5.95 -2.80 13.73
CA GLU A 480 -5.08 -3.47 12.74
C GLU A 480 -4.91 -2.67 11.44
N TYR A 481 -5.93 -1.93 11.05
CA TYR A 481 -5.92 -1.06 9.87
C TYR A 481 -5.23 0.26 10.18
N ASP A 482 -5.52 0.89 11.32
CA ASP A 482 -4.93 2.15 11.75
C ASP A 482 -3.43 1.97 12.05
N LEU A 483 -3.01 0.79 12.54
CA LEU A 483 -1.59 0.42 12.65
C LEU A 483 -0.86 0.44 11.30
N ARG A 484 -1.57 0.20 10.19
CA ARG A 484 -1.02 0.16 8.82
C ARG A 484 -1.13 1.51 8.12
N GLU A 485 -2.31 2.13 8.19
CA GLU A 485 -2.71 3.29 7.37
C GLU A 485 -2.65 4.62 8.12
N ARG A 486 -2.84 4.62 9.45
CA ARG A 486 -2.96 5.83 10.29
C ARG A 486 -2.25 5.67 11.64
N PRO A 487 -0.94 5.38 11.66
CA PRO A 487 -0.20 5.06 12.88
C PRO A 487 -0.11 6.24 13.86
N GLU A 488 -0.45 7.45 13.42
CA GLU A 488 -0.60 8.63 14.27
C GLU A 488 -1.85 8.58 15.17
N ARG A 489 -2.76 7.63 14.97
CA ARG A 489 -3.94 7.48 15.82
C ARG A 489 -3.58 7.02 17.23
N PRO A 490 -4.36 7.39 18.26
CA PRO A 490 -3.92 7.23 19.64
C PRO A 490 -3.66 5.79 20.11
N ILE A 491 -4.42 4.80 19.62
CA ILE A 491 -4.16 3.38 19.97
C ILE A 491 -2.88 2.88 19.26
N PRO A 492 -2.74 2.97 17.92
CA PRO A 492 -1.48 2.63 17.22
C PRO A 492 -0.24 3.36 17.74
N ALA A 493 -0.37 4.64 18.12
CA ALA A 493 0.72 5.46 18.62
C ALA A 493 1.15 5.11 20.05
N GLY A 494 0.42 4.23 20.74
CA GLY A 494 0.66 3.85 22.13
C GLY A 494 0.32 4.97 23.14
N GLU A 495 -0.52 5.94 22.77
CA GLU A 495 -1.01 6.97 23.69
C GLU A 495 -2.02 6.41 24.71
N VAL A 496 -2.75 5.35 24.34
CA VAL A 496 -3.72 4.65 25.19
C VAL A 496 -3.86 3.18 24.77
N GLU A 497 -4.12 2.30 25.72
CA GLU A 497 -4.30 0.86 25.50
C GLU A 497 -5.66 0.54 24.84
N ARG A 498 -5.67 -0.42 23.91
CA ARG A 498 -6.91 -0.87 23.22
C ARG A 498 -8.00 -1.28 24.21
N ASP A 499 -7.63 -2.05 25.23
CA ASP A 499 -8.57 -2.57 26.23
C ASP A 499 -9.11 -1.45 27.14
N GLU A 500 -8.35 -0.38 27.35
CA GLU A 500 -8.83 0.81 28.06
C GLU A 500 -9.88 1.54 27.22
N VAL A 501 -9.61 1.76 25.93
CA VAL A 501 -10.58 2.40 25.02
C VAL A 501 -11.86 1.57 24.89
N LEU A 502 -11.75 0.24 24.83
CA LEU A 502 -12.91 -0.65 24.78
C LEU A 502 -13.77 -0.56 26.06
N ARG A 503 -13.15 -0.52 27.25
CA ARG A 503 -13.88 -0.32 28.51
C ARG A 503 -14.63 1.01 28.54
N TRP A 504 -13.98 2.08 28.09
CA TRP A 504 -14.63 3.39 28.01
C TRP A 504 -15.74 3.43 26.97
N ALA A 505 -15.57 2.78 25.81
CA ALA A 505 -16.62 2.64 24.80
C ALA A 505 -17.85 1.92 25.37
N ALA A 506 -17.64 0.79 26.05
CA ALA A 506 -18.70 0.03 26.70
C ALA A 506 -19.40 0.83 27.81
N ALA A 507 -18.64 1.55 28.65
CA ALA A 507 -19.18 2.39 29.71
C ALA A 507 -20.03 3.55 29.18
N LEU A 508 -19.58 4.21 28.10
CA LEU A 508 -20.33 5.29 27.45
C LEU A 508 -21.63 4.76 26.82
N ILE A 509 -21.58 3.62 26.13
CA ILE A 509 -22.77 3.00 25.55
C ILE A 509 -23.76 2.57 26.65
N ALA A 510 -23.28 1.93 27.72
CA ALA A 510 -24.12 1.55 28.85
C ALA A 510 -24.74 2.78 29.55
N GLY A 511 -23.95 3.84 29.76
CA GLY A 511 -24.43 5.11 30.32
C GLY A 511 -25.48 5.79 29.44
N GLY A 512 -25.30 5.77 28.12
CA GLY A 512 -26.29 6.26 27.17
C GLY A 512 -27.60 5.45 27.23
N LEU A 513 -27.52 4.11 27.30
CA LEU A 513 -28.71 3.26 27.46
C LEU A 513 -29.42 3.50 28.80
N TRP A 514 -28.66 3.74 29.88
CA TRP A 514 -29.22 4.13 31.17
C TRP A 514 -29.96 5.47 31.09
N LEU A 515 -29.39 6.49 30.43
CA LEU A 515 -30.08 7.77 30.19
C LEU A 515 -31.34 7.60 29.33
N ALA A 516 -31.30 6.71 28.33
CA ALA A 516 -32.47 6.39 27.51
C ALA A 516 -33.58 5.73 28.33
N TRP A 517 -33.24 4.82 29.25
CA TRP A 517 -34.19 4.21 30.18
C TRP A 517 -34.90 5.25 31.07
N GLN A 518 -34.17 6.28 31.53
CA GLN A 518 -34.74 7.39 32.31
C GLN A 518 -35.73 8.26 31.53
N LEU A 519 -35.71 8.18 30.19
CA LEU A 519 -36.61 8.88 29.28
C LEU A 519 -37.82 8.01 28.86
N GLY A 520 -37.85 6.74 29.24
CA GLY A 520 -38.96 5.81 29.01
C GLY A 520 -38.65 4.66 28.05
N LEU A 521 -39.55 3.67 28.04
CA LEU A 521 -39.36 2.41 27.30
C LEU A 521 -39.21 2.63 25.78
N ALA A 522 -40.00 3.52 25.18
CA ALA A 522 -39.92 3.81 23.75
C ALA A 522 -38.54 4.38 23.35
N VAL A 523 -37.98 5.25 24.19
CA VAL A 523 -36.65 5.84 23.97
C VAL A 523 -35.57 4.77 24.14
N LEU A 524 -35.69 3.89 25.16
CA LEU A 524 -34.77 2.78 25.35
C LEU A 524 -34.75 1.81 24.17
N LEU A 525 -35.91 1.47 23.60
CA LEU A 525 -35.99 0.58 22.43
C LEU A 525 -35.34 1.22 21.19
N ALA A 526 -35.61 2.51 20.94
CA ALA A 526 -34.96 3.25 19.86
C ALA A 526 -33.44 3.35 20.08
N ALA A 527 -33.00 3.54 21.32
CA ALA A 527 -31.59 3.59 21.71
C ALA A 527 -30.89 2.24 21.51
N LEU A 528 -31.52 1.13 21.88
CA LEU A 528 -31.01 -0.22 21.64
C LEU A 528 -30.84 -0.51 20.14
N ALA A 529 -31.83 -0.12 19.32
CA ALA A 529 -31.71 -0.23 17.86
C ALA A 529 -30.55 0.64 17.32
N THR A 530 -30.38 1.85 17.85
CA THR A 530 -29.27 2.75 17.49
C THR A 530 -27.91 2.13 17.84
N VAL A 531 -27.77 1.57 19.05
CA VAL A 531 -26.55 0.85 19.48
C VAL A 531 -26.29 -0.37 18.60
N ALA A 532 -27.33 -1.11 18.21
CA ALA A 532 -27.19 -2.24 17.28
C ALA A 532 -26.61 -1.77 15.93
N PHE A 533 -27.09 -0.65 15.36
CA PHE A 533 -26.49 -0.09 14.14
C PHE A 533 -25.03 0.35 14.34
N ILE A 534 -24.70 0.96 15.47
CA ILE A 534 -23.31 1.35 15.82
C ILE A 534 -22.40 0.12 15.87
N VAL A 535 -22.83 -0.96 16.52
CA VAL A 535 -22.04 -2.20 16.65
C VAL A 535 -21.92 -2.92 15.30
N LEU A 536 -23.01 -3.04 14.55
CA LEU A 536 -23.03 -3.68 13.23
C LEU A 536 -22.14 -2.95 12.23
N TYR A 537 -22.17 -1.61 12.23
CA TYR A 537 -21.25 -0.80 11.45
C TYR A 537 -19.81 -1.12 11.84
N ASN A 538 -19.45 -1.01 13.12
CA ASN A 538 -18.07 -1.16 13.55
C ASN A 538 -17.50 -2.57 13.30
N ARG A 539 -18.31 -3.63 13.43
CA ARG A 539 -17.88 -5.00 13.19
C ARG A 539 -17.56 -5.32 11.73
N ASN A 540 -18.30 -4.74 10.77
CA ASN A 540 -18.25 -5.19 9.37
C ASN A 540 -18.26 -4.05 8.33
N HIS A 541 -17.85 -2.82 8.67
CA HIS A 541 -17.95 -1.72 7.70
C HIS A 541 -16.93 -1.79 6.55
N LYS A 542 -15.80 -2.49 6.72
CA LYS A 542 -14.76 -2.64 5.69
C LYS A 542 -15.16 -3.75 4.70
N GLY A 543 -15.32 -3.40 3.43
CA GLY A 543 -15.77 -4.33 2.38
C GLY A 543 -17.28 -4.54 2.28
N ASN A 544 -18.08 -4.05 3.24
CA ASN A 544 -19.54 -4.14 3.18
C ASN A 544 -20.17 -2.96 2.42
N PRO A 545 -20.88 -3.19 1.31
CA PRO A 545 -21.55 -2.14 0.53
C PRO A 545 -22.69 -1.46 1.31
N ALA A 546 -23.26 -2.10 2.33
CA ALA A 546 -24.34 -1.55 3.17
C ALA A 546 -23.83 -0.68 4.32
N ALA A 547 -22.51 -0.57 4.54
CA ALA A 547 -21.98 0.19 5.67
C ALA A 547 -22.33 1.69 5.67
N PRO A 548 -22.40 2.40 4.52
CA PRO A 548 -22.94 3.77 4.47
C PRO A 548 -24.40 3.87 4.96
N VAL A 549 -25.21 2.84 4.70
CA VAL A 549 -26.60 2.78 5.18
C VAL A 549 -26.62 2.64 6.71
N LEU A 550 -25.81 1.75 7.28
CA LEU A 550 -25.71 1.58 8.74
C LEU A 550 -25.28 2.88 9.44
N MET A 551 -24.35 3.64 8.86
CA MET A 551 -23.93 4.96 9.36
C MET A 551 -25.08 5.98 9.33
N ALA A 552 -25.85 6.02 8.23
CA ALA A 552 -27.04 6.87 8.13
C ALA A 552 -28.11 6.47 9.16
N MET A 553 -28.32 5.16 9.38
CA MET A 553 -29.27 4.65 10.37
C MET A 553 -28.87 4.99 11.81
N CYS A 554 -27.58 5.15 12.13
CA CYS A 554 -27.14 5.66 13.44
C CYS A 554 -27.67 7.07 13.70
N ARG A 555 -27.74 7.92 12.66
CA ARG A 555 -28.23 9.30 12.74
C ARG A 555 -29.76 9.35 12.79
N VAL A 556 -30.43 8.53 11.99
CA VAL A 556 -31.89 8.32 12.07
C VAL A 556 -32.30 7.80 13.46
N GLY A 557 -31.48 6.94 14.06
CA GLY A 557 -31.68 6.45 15.42
C GLY A 557 -31.75 7.57 16.46
N LEU A 558 -30.93 8.62 16.32
CA LEU A 558 -31.01 9.79 17.19
C LEU A 558 -32.32 10.57 17.01
N TYR A 559 -32.80 10.73 15.76
CA TYR A 559 -34.12 11.30 15.48
C TYR A 559 -35.24 10.47 16.11
N ALA A 560 -35.16 9.14 16.00
CA ALA A 560 -36.14 8.23 16.58
C ALA A 560 -36.15 8.30 18.12
N CYS A 561 -34.98 8.35 18.76
CA CYS A 561 -34.88 8.53 20.21
C CYS A 561 -35.48 9.86 20.67
N ALA A 562 -35.16 10.95 19.95
CA ALA A 562 -35.65 12.28 20.25
C ALA A 562 -37.17 12.40 20.02
N GLY A 563 -37.69 11.83 18.94
CA GLY A 563 -39.13 11.79 18.65
C GLY A 563 -39.90 10.90 19.63
N ALA A 564 -39.33 9.78 20.07
CA ALA A 564 -39.94 8.94 21.11
C ALA A 564 -40.00 9.69 22.47
N ALA A 565 -38.98 10.50 22.77
CA ALA A 565 -38.91 11.28 24.01
C ALA A 565 -39.83 12.51 24.01
N ALA A 566 -40.16 13.05 22.84
CA ALA A 566 -41.18 14.11 22.71
C ALA A 566 -42.57 13.65 23.15
N GLY A 567 -42.77 12.33 23.31
CA GLY A 567 -44.08 11.70 23.39
C GLY A 567 -44.66 11.62 21.98
N THR A 568 -45.17 10.45 21.57
CA THR A 568 -45.73 10.26 20.23
C THR A 568 -46.68 11.40 19.90
N ALA A 569 -46.25 12.35 19.06
CA ALA A 569 -47.21 13.21 18.40
C ALA A 569 -48.11 12.29 17.60
N THR A 570 -49.33 12.10 18.09
CA THR A 570 -50.40 11.41 17.38
C THR A 570 -50.91 12.25 16.21
N ASP A 571 -50.42 13.49 16.10
CA ASP A 571 -50.64 14.37 14.97
C ASP A 571 -49.90 13.83 13.72
N PRO A 572 -50.63 13.49 12.64
CA PRO A 572 -50.03 13.01 11.39
C PRO A 572 -49.02 13.98 10.78
N GLY A 573 -49.17 15.29 11.01
CA GLY A 573 -48.26 16.31 10.51
C GLY A 573 -46.86 16.20 11.12
N SER A 574 -46.78 16.01 12.43
CA SER A 574 -45.51 15.84 13.17
C SER A 574 -44.83 14.51 12.84
N ILE A 575 -45.59 13.43 12.66
CA ILE A 575 -45.04 12.14 12.19
C ILE A 575 -44.45 12.29 10.78
N GLY A 576 -45.16 12.97 9.89
CA GLY A 576 -44.69 13.26 8.54
C GLY A 576 -43.43 14.13 8.54
N ALA A 577 -43.40 15.18 9.35
CA ALA A 577 -42.25 16.08 9.46
C ALA A 577 -41.00 15.38 10.02
N LEU A 578 -41.15 14.57 11.08
CA LEU A 578 -40.09 13.75 11.64
C LEU A 578 -39.56 12.73 10.62
N GLY A 579 -40.47 12.00 9.95
CA GLY A 579 -40.13 11.00 8.95
C GLY A 579 -39.40 11.59 7.74
N LEU A 580 -39.89 12.73 7.22
CA LEU A 580 -39.24 13.44 6.13
C LEU A 580 -37.86 13.96 6.54
N GLY A 581 -37.75 14.57 7.72
CA GLY A 581 -36.47 15.04 8.26
C GLY A 581 -35.45 13.92 8.41
N ALA A 582 -35.86 12.77 8.97
CA ALA A 582 -35.01 11.60 9.10
C ALA A 582 -34.56 11.04 7.74
N LEU A 583 -35.46 10.99 6.75
CA LEU A 583 -35.15 10.52 5.39
C LEU A 583 -34.15 11.44 4.68
N VAL A 584 -34.35 12.75 4.76
CA VAL A 584 -33.44 13.74 4.15
C VAL A 584 -32.07 13.68 4.82
N LEU A 585 -32.02 13.60 6.15
CA LEU A 585 -30.76 13.42 6.88
C LEU A 585 -30.07 12.10 6.50
N ALA A 586 -30.81 11.00 6.39
CA ALA A 586 -30.27 9.72 5.97
C ALA A 586 -29.67 9.80 4.56
N GLY A 587 -30.38 10.40 3.61
CA GLY A 587 -29.88 10.63 2.24
C GLY A 587 -28.62 11.49 2.21
N TYR A 588 -28.56 12.54 3.02
CA TYR A 588 -27.38 13.40 3.14
C TYR A 588 -26.17 12.64 3.71
N VAL A 589 -26.37 11.90 4.80
CA VAL A 589 -25.31 11.11 5.46
C VAL A 589 -24.85 9.95 4.56
N LEU A 590 -25.78 9.32 3.84
CA LEU A 590 -25.45 8.31 2.85
C LEU A 590 -24.59 8.91 1.73
N GLY A 591 -25.03 10.05 1.17
CA GLY A 591 -24.31 10.75 0.12
C GLY A 591 -22.90 11.18 0.53
N LEU A 592 -22.74 11.78 1.72
CA LEU A 592 -21.41 12.18 2.19
C LEU A 592 -20.53 10.97 2.51
N THR A 593 -21.10 9.87 3.02
CA THR A 593 -20.32 8.66 3.37
C THR A 593 -19.85 7.94 2.11
N TYR A 594 -20.66 7.92 1.04
CA TYR A 594 -20.20 7.46 -0.26
C TYR A 594 -19.15 8.39 -0.87
N ALA A 595 -19.33 9.71 -0.76
CA ALA A 595 -18.33 10.69 -1.21
C ALA A 595 -17.00 10.56 -0.47
N ALA A 596 -17.01 10.09 0.78
CA ALA A 596 -15.81 9.79 1.57
C ALA A 596 -15.20 8.40 1.28
N ARG A 597 -15.91 7.49 0.58
CA ARG A 597 -15.45 6.11 0.31
C ARG A 597 -14.94 5.88 -1.10
N TYR A 598 -15.51 6.57 -2.10
CA TYR A 598 -15.25 6.28 -3.52
C TYR A 598 -14.60 7.49 -4.18
N GLU A 599 -13.28 7.59 -4.04
CA GLU A 599 -12.47 8.69 -4.58
C GLU A 599 -12.14 8.51 -6.07
N ASP A 600 -12.23 7.28 -6.62
CA ASP A 600 -11.77 6.96 -7.99
C ASP A 600 -12.78 6.16 -8.86
N SER A 601 -14.09 6.31 -8.63
CA SER A 601 -15.12 5.52 -9.35
C SER A 601 -15.78 6.23 -10.54
N SER A 602 -16.42 5.43 -11.42
CA SER A 602 -17.02 5.81 -12.71
C SER A 602 -18.09 6.92 -12.65
N ALA A 603 -18.49 7.46 -13.80
CA ALA A 603 -19.44 8.59 -13.91
C ALA A 603 -20.82 8.35 -13.26
N LEU A 604 -21.34 7.11 -13.26
CA LEU A 604 -22.62 6.76 -12.62
C LEU A 604 -22.54 6.73 -11.08
N VAL A 605 -21.43 6.22 -10.52
CA VAL A 605 -21.16 6.24 -9.07
C VAL A 605 -20.89 7.66 -8.56
N ARG A 606 -20.47 8.59 -9.44
CA ARG A 606 -20.31 10.01 -9.11
C ARG A 606 -21.63 10.76 -8.91
N VAL A 607 -22.76 10.27 -9.46
CA VAL A 607 -24.07 10.96 -9.38
C VAL A 607 -24.82 10.62 -8.09
N GLY A 608 -24.81 9.36 -7.63
CA GLY A 608 -25.52 8.94 -6.41
C GLY A 608 -25.17 9.72 -5.14
N PRO A 609 -23.88 9.92 -4.81
CA PRO A 609 -23.45 10.74 -3.69
C PRO A 609 -23.90 12.19 -3.80
N LEU A 610 -23.90 12.74 -5.04
CA LEU A 610 -24.36 14.11 -5.32
C LEU A 610 -25.87 14.27 -5.12
N VAL A 611 -26.66 13.26 -5.52
CA VAL A 611 -28.11 13.24 -5.28
C VAL A 611 -28.40 13.21 -3.78
N GLY A 612 -27.69 12.37 -3.03
CA GLY A 612 -27.85 12.29 -1.57
C GLY A 612 -27.54 13.61 -0.86
N VAL A 613 -26.39 14.23 -1.15
CA VAL A 613 -26.00 15.50 -0.49
C VAL A 613 -26.77 16.72 -0.98
N ALA A 614 -27.34 16.69 -2.19
CA ALA A 614 -28.21 17.74 -2.72
C ALA A 614 -29.69 17.56 -2.33
N GLY A 615 -30.08 16.39 -1.82
CA GLY A 615 -31.44 16.07 -1.36
C GLY A 615 -32.09 17.16 -0.48
N PRO A 616 -31.38 17.74 0.52
CA PRO A 616 -31.93 18.82 1.34
C PRO A 616 -32.34 20.05 0.53
N LEU A 617 -31.62 20.41 -0.55
CA LEU A 617 -31.99 21.54 -1.41
C LEU A 617 -33.26 21.25 -2.22
N ALA A 618 -33.42 20.02 -2.70
CA ALA A 618 -34.59 19.63 -3.48
C ALA A 618 -35.86 19.58 -2.62
N VAL A 619 -35.75 19.02 -1.41
CA VAL A 619 -36.90 18.84 -0.50
C VAL A 619 -37.28 20.14 0.20
N TYR A 620 -36.31 20.87 0.75
CA TYR A 620 -36.61 22.09 1.50
C TYR A 620 -36.66 23.34 0.63
N GLY A 621 -35.98 23.35 -0.54
CA GLY A 621 -36.05 24.47 -1.48
C GLY A 621 -37.46 24.73 -2.00
N SER A 622 -38.27 23.68 -2.17
CA SER A 622 -39.68 23.80 -2.57
C SER A 622 -40.59 24.31 -1.44
N VAL A 623 -40.21 24.08 -0.18
CA VAL A 623 -40.94 24.53 1.03
C VAL A 623 -40.64 26.00 1.36
N PHE A 624 -39.43 26.50 1.08
CA PHE A 624 -38.96 27.82 1.53
C PHE A 624 -39.14 28.98 0.55
N LEU A 625 -39.84 28.80 -0.57
CA LEU A 625 -40.13 29.89 -1.52
C LEU A 625 -41.06 31.00 -0.95
N GLN A 626 -41.50 30.88 0.31
CA GLN A 626 -42.51 31.77 0.91
C GLN A 626 -41.96 32.75 1.97
N GLY A 627 -40.65 32.81 2.24
CA GLY A 627 -40.08 33.78 3.19
C GLY A 627 -38.58 34.05 3.07
N PRO A 628 -38.10 35.29 3.31
CA PRO A 628 -36.73 35.73 3.00
C PRO A 628 -35.64 34.95 3.75
N LEU A 629 -35.94 34.51 4.99
CA LEU A 629 -35.00 33.76 5.81
C LEU A 629 -34.84 32.30 5.37
N GLY A 630 -35.93 31.66 4.95
CA GLY A 630 -35.88 30.32 4.36
C GLY A 630 -35.07 30.30 3.06
N VAL A 631 -35.27 31.31 2.21
CA VAL A 631 -34.46 31.52 1.00
C VAL A 631 -32.98 31.71 1.35
N ALA A 632 -32.66 32.53 2.35
CA ALA A 632 -31.28 32.72 2.77
C ALA A 632 -30.62 31.42 3.29
N LEU A 633 -31.34 30.59 4.03
CA LEU A 633 -30.85 29.29 4.51
C LEU A 633 -30.56 28.31 3.37
N VAL A 634 -31.48 28.21 2.40
CA VAL A 634 -31.35 27.32 1.24
C VAL A 634 -30.20 27.78 0.33
N VAL A 635 -30.12 29.09 0.02
CA VAL A 635 -29.04 29.65 -0.79
C VAL A 635 -27.69 29.48 -0.08
N GLY A 636 -27.62 29.79 1.21
CA GLY A 636 -26.41 29.62 2.02
C GLY A 636 -25.94 28.17 2.04
N PHE A 637 -26.86 27.21 2.26
CA PHE A 637 -26.54 25.79 2.19
C PHE A 637 -26.08 25.36 0.80
N GLY A 638 -26.70 25.88 -0.27
CA GLY A 638 -26.29 25.60 -1.65
C GLY A 638 -24.88 26.09 -1.96
N LEU A 639 -24.52 27.30 -1.51
CA LEU A 639 -23.15 27.83 -1.64
C LEU A 639 -22.14 27.01 -0.82
N TRP A 640 -22.52 26.63 0.41
CA TRP A 640 -21.71 25.75 1.26
C TRP A 640 -21.45 24.40 0.61
N LEU A 641 -22.52 23.76 0.11
CA LEU A 641 -22.45 22.47 -0.55
C LEU A 641 -21.60 22.55 -1.82
N ALA A 642 -21.76 23.59 -2.63
CA ALA A 642 -20.93 23.81 -3.81
C ALA A 642 -19.45 23.95 -3.44
N ARG A 643 -19.13 24.69 -2.36
CA ARG A 643 -17.76 24.79 -1.83
C ARG A 643 -17.22 23.43 -1.37
N ALA A 644 -17.99 22.70 -0.57
CA ALA A 644 -17.58 21.39 -0.05
C ALA A 644 -17.35 20.38 -1.18
N LEU A 645 -18.24 20.34 -2.17
CA LEU A 645 -18.11 19.47 -3.35
C LEU A 645 -16.93 19.86 -4.24
N ARG A 646 -16.60 21.15 -4.38
CA ARG A 646 -15.36 21.58 -5.08
C ARG A 646 -14.12 21.07 -4.36
N LEU A 647 -14.12 21.02 -3.03
CA LEU A 647 -13.01 20.47 -2.25
C LEU A 647 -12.91 18.95 -2.43
N VAL A 648 -14.04 18.23 -2.37
CA VAL A 648 -14.08 16.78 -2.64
C VAL A 648 -13.62 16.44 -4.06
N ARG A 649 -13.92 17.29 -5.06
CA ARG A 649 -13.51 17.10 -6.46
C ARG A 649 -12.11 17.65 -6.78
N GLY A 650 -11.45 18.33 -5.85
CA GLY A 650 -10.17 19.00 -6.09
C GLY A 650 -9.01 18.01 -6.05
N GLN A 651 -8.03 18.15 -6.96
CA GLN A 651 -6.87 17.24 -7.03
C GLN A 651 -5.69 17.62 -6.10
N ARG A 652 -5.87 18.60 -5.21
CA ARG A 652 -4.79 19.03 -4.29
C ARG A 652 -4.69 18.09 -3.09
N PRO A 653 -3.49 17.73 -2.59
CA PRO A 653 -3.36 16.91 -1.39
C PRO A 653 -4.14 17.48 -0.20
N GLY A 654 -5.00 16.67 0.42
CA GLY A 654 -5.82 17.06 1.58
C GLY A 654 -7.13 17.82 1.27
N SER A 655 -7.42 18.11 0.00
CA SER A 655 -8.69 18.73 -0.44
C SER A 655 -9.89 17.86 -0.08
N ILE A 656 -9.80 16.55 -0.29
CA ILE A 656 -10.89 15.60 -0.08
C ILE A 656 -11.24 15.51 1.41
N ARG A 657 -10.23 15.31 2.28
CA ARG A 657 -10.41 15.32 3.74
C ARG A 657 -11.08 16.62 4.20
N SER A 658 -10.64 17.76 3.67
CA SER A 658 -11.23 19.06 3.99
C SER A 658 -12.69 19.17 3.50
N GLY A 659 -13.00 18.60 2.34
CA GLY A 659 -14.35 18.48 1.80
C GLY A 659 -15.26 17.60 2.65
N VAL A 660 -14.78 16.44 3.10
CA VAL A 660 -15.52 15.52 3.99
C VAL A 660 -15.78 16.19 5.35
N ILE A 661 -14.78 16.85 5.94
CA ILE A 661 -14.94 17.63 7.18
C ILE A 661 -16.04 18.71 7.02
N ALA A 662 -16.06 19.41 5.87
CA ALA A 662 -17.08 20.42 5.57
C ALA A 662 -18.49 19.81 5.40
N LEU A 663 -18.60 18.62 4.80
CA LEU A 663 -19.87 17.90 4.67
C LEU A 663 -20.36 17.38 6.04
N ILE A 664 -19.48 16.93 6.92
CA ILE A 664 -19.85 16.54 8.29
C ILE A 664 -20.44 17.71 9.05
N ALA A 665 -19.83 18.90 8.96
CA ALA A 665 -20.41 20.10 9.57
C ALA A 665 -21.80 20.40 8.99
N GLY A 666 -21.98 20.20 7.68
CA GLY A 666 -23.23 20.41 6.97
C GLY A 666 -24.44 19.64 7.51
N ILE A 667 -24.25 18.56 8.28
CA ILE A 667 -25.33 17.84 8.99
C ILE A 667 -26.18 18.82 9.83
N ALA A 668 -25.54 19.69 10.60
CA ALA A 668 -26.25 20.66 11.45
C ALA A 668 -27.02 21.72 10.64
N TRP A 669 -26.58 22.01 9.41
CA TRP A 669 -27.32 22.90 8.51
C TRP A 669 -28.53 22.19 7.89
N VAL A 670 -28.43 20.89 7.59
CA VAL A 670 -29.60 20.09 7.17
C VAL A 670 -30.67 20.10 8.27
N ASP A 671 -30.27 19.95 9.53
CA ASP A 671 -31.17 20.05 10.68
C ASP A 671 -31.81 21.45 10.79
N ALA A 672 -31.05 22.51 10.50
CA ALA A 672 -31.57 23.89 10.48
C ALA A 672 -32.63 24.09 9.38
N LEU A 673 -32.45 23.49 8.20
CA LEU A 673 -33.45 23.51 7.13
C LEU A 673 -34.72 22.76 7.55
N ALA A 674 -34.58 21.60 8.19
CA ALA A 674 -35.72 20.85 8.70
C ALA A 674 -36.49 21.60 9.80
N LEU A 675 -35.78 22.22 10.75
CA LEU A 675 -36.38 23.02 11.82
C LEU A 675 -37.09 24.26 11.30
N ALA A 676 -36.52 24.91 10.29
CA ALA A 676 -37.16 26.06 9.66
C ALA A 676 -38.41 25.65 8.85
N SER A 677 -38.54 24.39 8.39
CA SER A 677 -39.70 23.98 7.59
C SER A 677 -40.97 23.86 8.42
N VAL A 678 -40.83 23.82 9.75
CA VAL A 678 -41.92 23.87 10.72
C VAL A 678 -42.02 25.23 11.43
N ALA A 679 -41.41 26.28 10.88
CA ALA A 679 -41.35 27.63 11.48
C ALA A 679 -42.71 28.31 11.70
N GLY A 680 -43.78 27.87 11.01
CA GLY A 680 -45.15 28.33 11.24
C GLY A 680 -45.69 28.08 12.67
N THR A 681 -44.97 27.30 13.48
CA THR A 681 -45.27 27.00 14.88
C THR A 681 -44.73 28.03 15.88
N GLY A 682 -43.99 29.06 15.44
CA GLY A 682 -43.33 30.05 16.30
C GLY A 682 -42.03 29.56 16.99
N VAL A 683 -41.85 28.24 17.12
CA VAL A 683 -40.69 27.61 17.76
C VAL A 683 -39.61 27.18 16.76
N GLY A 684 -39.99 26.87 15.52
CA GLY A 684 -39.06 26.34 14.51
C GLY A 684 -37.92 27.29 14.14
N LEU A 685 -38.16 28.60 14.13
CA LEU A 685 -37.15 29.58 13.70
C LEU A 685 -36.00 29.76 14.73
N PRO A 686 -36.26 30.01 16.02
CA PRO A 686 -35.20 30.03 17.04
C PRO A 686 -34.37 28.74 17.07
N MET A 687 -35.01 27.59 16.84
CA MET A 687 -34.33 26.30 16.85
C MET A 687 -33.48 26.08 15.59
N ALA A 688 -33.93 26.56 14.42
CA ALA A 688 -33.10 26.59 13.22
C ALA A 688 -31.84 27.43 13.39
N LEU A 689 -31.93 28.58 14.09
CA LEU A 689 -30.75 29.37 14.47
C LEU A 689 -29.84 28.62 15.44
N GLY A 690 -30.41 27.85 16.38
CA GLY A 690 -29.65 26.95 17.26
C GLY A 690 -28.87 25.88 16.49
N ALA A 691 -29.48 25.27 15.48
CA ALA A 691 -28.81 24.31 14.60
C ALA A 691 -27.73 24.96 13.72
N LEU A 692 -27.92 26.20 13.25
CA LEU A 692 -26.85 26.98 12.61
C LEU A 692 -25.70 27.33 13.56
N ALA A 693 -26.00 27.63 14.83
CA ALA A 693 -24.97 27.82 15.84
C ALA A 693 -24.16 26.54 16.04
N ALA A 694 -24.81 25.37 16.02
CA ALA A 694 -24.13 24.07 16.04
C ALA A 694 -23.27 23.81 14.79
N PHE A 695 -23.71 24.25 13.61
CA PHE A 695 -22.89 24.24 12.39
C PHE A 695 -21.60 25.07 12.57
N MET A 696 -21.73 26.32 13.04
CA MET A 696 -20.59 27.20 13.28
C MET A 696 -19.66 26.67 14.38
N ALA A 697 -20.24 26.12 15.45
CA ALA A 697 -19.49 25.48 16.53
C ALA A 697 -18.71 24.27 16.02
N THR A 698 -19.30 23.44 15.16
CA THR A 698 -18.62 22.29 14.54
C THR A 698 -17.39 22.76 13.75
N LEU A 699 -17.54 23.78 12.91
CA LEU A 699 -16.41 24.33 12.13
C LEU A 699 -15.31 24.94 13.01
N ALA A 700 -15.68 25.61 14.10
CA ALA A 700 -14.73 26.19 15.03
C ALA A 700 -13.96 25.09 15.78
N LEU A 701 -14.66 24.07 16.28
CA LEU A 701 -14.06 22.97 17.02
C LEU A 701 -13.20 22.07 16.13
N GLN A 702 -13.56 21.90 14.85
CA GLN A 702 -12.78 21.14 13.87
C GLN A 702 -11.38 21.75 13.60
N ARG A 703 -11.15 23.02 13.98
CA ARG A 703 -9.82 23.64 13.97
C ARG A 703 -8.95 23.21 15.15
N LEU A 704 -9.56 22.77 16.25
CA LEU A 704 -8.88 22.37 17.49
C LEU A 704 -8.66 20.86 17.56
N VAL A 705 -9.67 20.08 17.19
CA VAL A 705 -9.63 18.62 17.14
C VAL A 705 -10.10 18.18 15.76
N SER A 706 -9.36 17.29 15.10
CA SER A 706 -9.76 16.84 13.77
C SER A 706 -11.10 16.10 13.82
N GLY A 707 -12.01 16.42 12.90
CA GLY A 707 -13.31 15.78 12.79
C GLY A 707 -13.31 14.45 12.03
N THR A 708 -12.15 13.93 11.61
CA THR A 708 -12.01 12.70 10.80
C THR A 708 -10.82 11.86 11.21
#